data_AF-A0A5C1A6N0-F1
#
_entry.id   AF-A0A5C1A6N0-F1
#
_cell.length_a   1.000
_cell.length_b   1.000
_cell.length_c   1.000
_cell.angle_alpha   90.00
_cell.angle_beta   90.00
_cell.angle_gamma   90.00
#
_symmetry.space_group_name_H-M   'P 1'
#
loop_
_entity.id
_entity.type
_entity.pdbx_description
1 polymer ?
#
loop_
_entity_poly.entity_id
_entity_poly.type
_entity_poly.pdbx_seq_one_letter_code
_entity_poly.pdbx_strand_id
1 'polypeptide(L)'
;MSSPNTPRPNLSLECLEVRDMPAAGQWLVEPFQRGPVNGLPSGWSQWSNDGSKAFQVDAYGAGLGDSGRLVSSGTSTTTSRAWVTSSYSVNVDTSAAVYLTSTSQVQLFVRGQNLGTTTASYYAASVTRGGQVQLLKVVDGKSTVLGTVNSSEYLSNRWVTIDILAAGSTIQVRLNRGDTNQYLGPDGKWTRQPVAAIDKTDTSVPKGGFVGFARNSGTADSVALDSLRIGPSGVPVRDNLFEDRFAAGKANGLPSGWGTYTTAPAGQLTLGTETDETLRITAPGNAVTRAWLNRVLPDDVQVSSSIYVDSLIPASIVARGTSLGTATPTYYGLTVTRGLNVTLTSVVNGKETVLGTVASKDYVSGQWIQASLIVKGSSLRAQIYRSDTGQYLNADGTWSLTPSWAMSKSNTAIRTGERVGLIRGTGVAGTLTFDNFIVTSTPDSLTVPDDIPTEQDKTGTPIIKTPEDPPVVPPIVPPTIPPPPTVPPPPTTVPPAVPPTVPPVVPPVVPPTVPPPPTTVPPVGPTQLPTVPRHYSYIRVAQLAYYGTPFGTTETSILKNSVDLVIPNTAYLSTINSVSPNTPQFIYTNVTNIYLDLYTDWLAYADKNKISRESAFYHVTKETPFIGLSASSVPVNQFWGVYSGSDATGWTNVTSNAQQSMLPFALSGTANQSVAFGYPEKYRELNFDIKTAAAGTWAGQYEYVSAVDANGKPTKWSTLNTLTDTTTGMKRDGQVTFDPPKDWVAASINGSARLFYVRETTTKAGTAPQINTVLGRDYTNFKGAVQGGVTPAFDYSADKDGDGYLNNAEWAARKAGFNARFVYESRLFYPTYGPSRFATNIGNASFQAWAVDYSNRVLASQPLADGLFVDNSTGKIAVDPATIKENFSNYANDHGALLGKINNALKAKGKWIVANTAGSGTAGEPIAKAGVTYLEEFAIRPVSSNHVQFDDLAAMLAYRRQLSGGKAYEILDSLVQGMDWSDPRVQLTTLAMYYTLADPNLSMLMMNGGNEPASSWTRHWTDAIKFNVGQPTGDFKVVQTGVDPANKSLVYKVYGRTYQNALVLYKPLSYTRGVNGTTADNTATVYQLDGYYRPVKADGTLGTAVNKITLRNGEGVILAKVK
;
A
#
# COMPACT_ATOMS: atom_id res chain seq x y z
N MET A 1 24.55 73.70 -35.58
CA MET A 1 24.68 72.24 -35.84
C MET A 1 24.99 71.54 -34.53
N SER A 2 23.96 70.98 -33.88
CA SER A 2 24.02 69.86 -32.92
C SER A 2 22.70 69.81 -32.14
N SER A 3 21.95 68.72 -32.29
CA SER A 3 20.64 68.49 -31.65
C SER A 3 20.75 68.44 -30.11
N PRO A 4 19.79 69.00 -29.35
CA PRO A 4 19.67 68.72 -27.92
C PRO A 4 18.84 67.45 -27.67
N ASN A 5 19.41 66.57 -26.86
CA ASN A 5 18.90 65.28 -26.42
C ASN A 5 17.45 65.30 -25.91
N THR A 6 16.62 64.44 -26.48
CA THR A 6 15.36 63.98 -25.90
C THR A 6 15.63 63.25 -24.57
N PRO A 7 14.90 63.53 -23.48
CA PRO A 7 15.03 62.77 -22.24
C PRO A 7 14.60 61.32 -22.45
N ARG A 8 15.41 60.37 -21.98
CA ARG A 8 15.08 58.94 -21.97
C ARG A 8 13.84 58.72 -21.08
N PRO A 9 12.90 57.83 -21.45
CA PRO A 9 11.80 57.46 -20.56
C PRO A 9 12.38 56.81 -19.29
N ASN A 10 11.99 57.35 -18.12
CA ASN A 10 12.26 56.72 -16.83
C ASN A 10 11.51 55.39 -16.77
N LEU A 11 12.24 54.27 -16.73
CA LEU A 11 11.70 52.99 -16.31
C LEU A 11 11.46 53.06 -14.81
N SER A 12 10.21 53.24 -14.39
CA SER A 12 9.79 52.94 -13.03
C SER A 12 9.56 51.43 -12.93
N LEU A 13 10.27 50.78 -12.00
CA LEU A 13 9.95 49.42 -11.58
C LEU A 13 8.66 49.49 -10.75
N GLU A 14 7.52 49.17 -11.33
CA GLU A 14 6.37 48.78 -10.51
C GLU A 14 6.74 47.49 -9.80
N CYS A 15 6.66 47.51 -8.47
CA CYS A 15 6.77 46.30 -7.69
C CYS A 15 5.57 45.43 -8.07
N LEU A 16 5.81 44.38 -8.83
CA LEU A 16 4.82 43.35 -9.12
C LEU A 16 4.19 42.92 -7.79
N GLU A 17 2.87 42.87 -7.72
CA GLU A 17 2.13 42.46 -6.53
C GLU A 17 2.79 41.25 -5.87
N VAL A 18 2.87 41.26 -4.54
CA VAL A 18 3.33 40.11 -3.77
C VAL A 18 2.51 38.93 -4.25
N ARG A 19 3.15 37.92 -4.85
CA ARG A 19 2.47 36.70 -5.28
C ARG A 19 1.75 36.13 -4.06
N ASP A 20 0.44 36.34 -3.99
CA ASP A 20 -0.40 35.56 -3.12
C ASP A 20 -0.16 34.09 -3.46
N MET A 21 0.19 33.30 -2.44
CA MET A 21 0.18 31.86 -2.57
C MET A 21 -1.18 31.47 -3.18
N PRO A 22 -1.22 30.71 -4.28
CA PRO A 22 -2.48 30.16 -4.77
C PRO A 22 -3.19 29.48 -3.59
N ALA A 23 -4.44 29.84 -3.34
CA ALA A 23 -5.25 29.24 -2.30
C ALA A 23 -5.50 27.76 -2.63
N ALA A 24 -4.61 26.87 -2.15
CA ALA A 24 -4.73 25.42 -2.34
C ALA A 24 -3.83 24.63 -1.38
N GLY A 25 -3.87 24.94 -0.08
CA GLY A 25 -3.48 23.91 0.90
C GLY A 25 -4.57 22.84 0.90
N GLN A 26 -4.22 21.57 0.71
CA GLN A 26 -5.15 20.46 0.90
C GLN A 26 -5.77 20.54 2.29
N TRP A 27 -7.00 20.05 2.42
CA TRP A 27 -7.61 19.80 3.73
C TRP A 27 -6.70 18.86 4.51
N LEU A 28 -6.35 19.23 5.74
CA LEU A 28 -5.68 18.32 6.68
C LEU A 28 -6.64 17.97 7.80
N VAL A 29 -6.73 16.68 8.13
CA VAL A 29 -7.33 16.18 9.37
C VAL A 29 -6.27 15.40 10.14
N GLU A 30 -5.92 15.83 11.34
CA GLU A 30 -5.01 15.13 12.26
C GLU A 30 -5.75 14.74 13.54
N PRO A 31 -6.08 13.45 13.71
CA PRO A 31 -6.83 12.93 14.86
C PRO A 31 -5.92 12.47 16.02
N PHE A 32 -4.59 12.57 15.90
CA PHE A 32 -3.63 12.21 16.96
C PHE A 32 -3.76 10.78 17.51
N GLN A 33 -4.17 9.86 16.65
CA GLN A 33 -4.35 8.44 17.00
C GLN A 33 -3.06 7.63 16.84
N ARG A 34 -2.09 8.15 16.05
CA ARG A 34 -0.83 7.45 15.73
C ARG A 34 0.34 8.43 15.73
N GLY A 35 1.37 8.08 16.47
CA GLY A 35 2.64 8.80 16.57
C GLY A 35 3.64 7.96 17.35
N PRO A 36 4.96 8.20 17.21
CA PRO A 36 5.94 7.56 18.08
C PRO A 36 5.56 7.80 19.54
N VAL A 37 5.62 6.76 20.38
CA VAL A 37 5.36 6.87 21.81
C VAL A 37 6.19 8.02 22.37
N ASN A 38 5.55 9.01 23.00
CA ASN A 38 6.17 10.25 23.50
C ASN A 38 6.68 11.23 22.43
N GLY A 39 6.09 11.25 21.23
CA GLY A 39 6.42 12.17 20.13
C GLY A 39 5.20 12.71 19.37
N LEU A 40 5.45 13.46 18.30
CA LEU A 40 4.42 14.02 17.41
C LEU A 40 4.25 13.19 16.14
N PRO A 41 3.11 13.29 15.45
CA PRO A 41 2.92 12.65 14.15
C PRO A 41 3.96 13.10 13.12
N SER A 42 4.13 12.34 12.04
CA SER A 42 4.97 12.77 10.93
C SER A 42 4.43 14.06 10.30
N GLY A 43 5.30 14.93 9.81
CA GLY A 43 4.89 16.25 9.29
C GLY A 43 4.59 17.29 10.37
N TRP A 44 4.98 17.03 11.62
CA TRP A 44 4.90 17.98 12.72
C TRP A 44 6.27 18.42 13.23
N SER A 45 6.34 19.64 13.72
CA SER A 45 7.49 20.20 14.44
C SER A 45 7.05 20.73 15.80
N GLN A 46 7.97 20.81 16.76
CA GLN A 46 7.72 21.48 18.03
C GLN A 46 8.92 22.27 18.52
N TRP A 47 8.64 23.22 19.41
CA TRP A 47 9.62 24.03 20.12
C TRP A 47 9.15 24.28 21.56
N SER A 48 10.09 24.40 22.48
CA SER A 48 9.86 24.86 23.85
C SER A 48 11.03 25.72 24.32
N ASN A 49 10.75 26.65 25.23
CA ASN A 49 11.77 27.54 25.81
C ASN A 49 12.79 26.80 26.69
N ASP A 50 12.43 25.63 27.21
CA ASP A 50 13.23 24.79 28.11
C ASP A 50 13.76 23.50 27.44
N GLY A 51 13.47 23.30 26.14
CA GLY A 51 13.86 22.10 25.39
C GLY A 51 13.00 20.86 25.68
N SER A 52 11.96 20.96 26.53
CA SER A 52 11.03 19.87 26.80
C SER A 52 10.15 19.52 25.60
N LYS A 53 9.73 18.24 25.50
CA LYS A 53 8.73 17.78 24.52
C LYS A 53 7.32 17.97 25.09
N ALA A 54 6.88 19.22 25.12
CA ALA A 54 5.61 19.59 25.74
C ALA A 54 4.35 19.13 24.99
N PHE A 55 4.49 18.68 23.74
CA PHE A 55 3.38 18.12 22.96
C PHE A 55 3.73 16.69 22.52
N GLN A 56 2.84 15.74 22.85
CA GLN A 56 3.05 14.32 22.61
C GLN A 56 1.73 13.62 22.31
N VAL A 57 1.75 12.68 21.38
CA VAL A 57 0.62 11.79 21.12
C VAL A 57 0.54 10.77 22.27
N ASP A 58 -0.60 10.77 22.95
CA ASP A 58 -1.04 9.74 23.88
C ASP A 58 -1.99 8.80 23.13
N ALA A 59 -1.42 7.82 22.44
CA ALA A 59 -2.14 6.89 21.56
C ALA A 59 -3.13 5.98 22.31
N TYR A 60 -3.15 6.01 23.65
CA TYR A 60 -4.00 5.16 24.48
C TYR A 60 -4.96 5.96 25.37
N GLY A 61 -4.83 7.28 25.40
CA GLY A 61 -5.73 8.17 26.13
C GLY A 61 -7.08 8.30 25.40
N ALA A 62 -8.16 8.46 26.15
CA ALA A 62 -9.48 8.69 25.55
C ALA A 62 -9.50 10.01 24.75
N GLY A 63 -9.69 9.90 23.44
CA GLY A 63 -9.85 10.99 22.49
C GLY A 63 -11.30 11.42 22.34
N LEU A 64 -11.59 12.23 21.32
CA LEU A 64 -12.94 12.63 20.95
C LEU A 64 -13.61 11.49 20.16
N GLY A 65 -14.21 10.54 20.88
CA GLY A 65 -14.95 9.42 20.27
C GLY A 65 -14.09 8.18 19.94
N ASP A 66 -12.81 8.19 20.29
CA ASP A 66 -11.81 7.15 19.97
C ASP A 66 -10.70 7.01 21.05
N SER A 67 -9.59 6.32 20.72
CA SER A 67 -8.40 6.12 21.58
C SER A 67 -7.14 6.71 20.95
N GLY A 68 -6.67 7.82 21.49
CA GLY A 68 -5.63 8.65 20.89
C GLY A 68 -5.95 10.11 21.15
N ARG A 69 -4.95 10.91 21.48
CA ARG A 69 -5.09 12.36 21.67
C ARG A 69 -3.72 13.00 21.66
N LEU A 70 -3.66 14.28 21.34
CA LEU A 70 -2.48 15.10 21.60
C LEU A 70 -2.54 15.64 23.03
N VAL A 71 -1.52 15.38 23.82
CA VAL A 71 -1.39 15.92 25.17
C VAL A 71 -0.39 17.06 25.17
N SER A 72 -0.83 18.22 25.67
CA SER A 72 0.04 19.32 26.03
C SER A 72 0.39 19.25 27.52
N SER A 73 1.67 19.01 27.84
CA SER A 73 2.20 18.94 29.21
C SER A 73 3.35 19.93 29.40
N GLY A 74 3.55 20.44 30.61
CA GLY A 74 4.62 21.40 30.89
C GLY A 74 4.55 21.94 32.31
N THR A 75 5.63 22.56 32.78
CA THR A 75 5.67 23.22 34.10
C THR A 75 5.05 24.62 34.03
N SER A 76 4.95 25.32 35.16
CA SER A 76 4.46 26.70 35.20
C SER A 76 5.35 27.69 34.44
N THR A 77 6.59 27.32 34.06
CA THR A 77 7.51 28.16 33.29
C THR A 77 7.65 27.72 31.82
N THR A 78 7.04 26.59 31.45
CA THR A 78 7.15 26.02 30.09
C THR A 78 6.26 26.79 29.12
N THR A 79 6.87 27.34 28.07
CA THR A 79 6.20 27.88 26.88
C THR A 79 6.57 27.02 25.69
N SER A 80 5.58 26.51 24.97
CA SER A 80 5.82 25.54 23.90
C SER A 80 4.83 25.69 22.75
N ARG A 81 5.24 25.16 21.59
CA ARG A 81 4.44 25.14 20.37
C ARG A 81 4.66 23.84 19.62
N ALA A 82 3.62 23.33 18.97
CA ALA A 82 3.69 22.26 17.99
C ALA A 82 2.91 22.66 16.74
N TRP A 83 3.40 22.37 15.55
CA TRP A 83 2.76 22.78 14.30
C TRP A 83 2.98 21.80 13.17
N VAL A 84 2.04 21.82 12.23
CA VAL A 84 2.16 21.14 10.95
C VAL A 84 3.22 21.84 10.12
N THR A 85 4.18 21.10 9.55
CA THR A 85 5.31 21.65 8.79
C THR A 85 4.92 22.17 7.41
N SER A 86 3.68 21.94 6.98
CA SER A 86 3.06 22.56 5.80
C SER A 86 2.57 23.98 6.12
N SER A 87 2.91 24.94 5.27
CA SER A 87 2.43 26.32 5.38
C SER A 87 1.08 26.51 4.71
N TYR A 88 0.20 27.28 5.34
CA TYR A 88 -1.13 27.63 4.83
C TYR A 88 -1.19 29.10 4.40
N SER A 89 -2.17 29.41 3.55
CA SER A 89 -2.38 30.77 3.06
C SER A 89 -2.76 31.72 4.21
N VAL A 90 -2.73 33.03 3.94
CA VAL A 90 -3.26 34.04 4.89
C VAL A 90 -4.73 33.79 5.24
N ASN A 91 -5.44 33.13 4.32
CA ASN A 91 -6.85 32.80 4.32
C ASN A 91 -7.04 31.33 4.75
N VAL A 92 -7.30 31.08 6.03
CA VAL A 92 -7.37 29.73 6.62
C VAL A 92 -8.49 29.64 7.67
N ASP A 93 -9.18 28.51 7.68
CA ASP A 93 -10.14 28.12 8.73
C ASP A 93 -9.63 26.82 9.36
N THR A 94 -9.52 26.78 10.69
CA THR A 94 -8.99 25.61 11.39
C THR A 94 -9.75 25.35 12.68
N SER A 95 -9.90 24.07 13.01
CA SER A 95 -10.61 23.63 14.21
C SER A 95 -9.85 22.55 14.95
N ALA A 96 -10.05 22.46 16.25
CA ALA A 96 -9.56 21.35 17.07
C ALA A 96 -10.47 21.11 18.27
N ALA A 97 -10.54 19.86 18.71
CA ALA A 97 -11.20 19.50 19.94
C ALA A 97 -10.26 19.72 21.14
N VAL A 98 -10.81 20.25 22.25
CA VAL A 98 -10.10 20.50 23.50
C VAL A 98 -10.89 19.90 24.66
N TYR A 99 -10.23 19.10 25.50
CA TYR A 99 -10.83 18.52 26.69
C TYR A 99 -10.65 19.44 27.89
N LEU A 100 -11.75 19.99 28.42
CA LEU A 100 -11.73 21.03 29.45
C LEU A 100 -11.53 20.48 30.86
N THR A 101 -10.32 20.04 31.20
CA THR A 101 -9.94 19.56 32.55
C THR A 101 -9.02 20.48 33.31
N SER A 102 -8.29 21.38 32.63
CA SER A 102 -7.29 22.26 33.23
C SER A 102 -7.60 23.74 32.98
N THR A 103 -7.10 24.59 33.88
CA THR A 103 -7.06 26.05 33.71
C THR A 103 -5.90 26.52 32.81
N SER A 104 -5.06 25.61 32.32
CA SER A 104 -3.98 25.94 31.38
C SER A 104 -4.54 26.42 30.04
N GLN A 105 -4.03 27.55 29.55
CA GLN A 105 -4.40 28.13 28.27
C GLN A 105 -3.63 27.44 27.14
N VAL A 106 -4.21 26.37 26.60
CA VAL A 106 -3.80 25.88 25.28
C VAL A 106 -4.47 26.72 24.20
N GLN A 107 -3.72 26.97 23.14
CA GLN A 107 -4.12 27.82 22.03
C GLN A 107 -4.05 27.03 20.72
N LEU A 108 -5.09 27.16 19.89
CA LEU A 108 -5.06 26.80 18.47
C LEU A 108 -4.64 28.03 17.68
N PHE A 109 -3.57 27.96 16.89
CA PHE A 109 -3.03 29.11 16.18
C PHE A 109 -2.96 28.96 14.66
N VAL A 110 -2.99 30.11 13.99
CA VAL A 110 -2.87 30.27 12.53
C VAL A 110 -1.84 31.34 12.18
N ARG A 111 -1.37 31.33 10.92
CA ARG A 111 -0.38 32.29 10.38
C ARG A 111 0.96 32.29 11.13
N GLY A 112 1.34 31.12 11.64
CA GLY A 112 2.54 30.93 12.44
C GLY A 112 3.83 31.22 11.68
N GLN A 113 4.68 32.07 12.27
CA GLN A 113 5.99 32.45 11.78
C GLN A 113 7.03 32.35 12.90
N ASN A 114 8.28 32.04 12.55
CA ASN A 114 9.41 31.93 13.48
C ASN A 114 9.15 31.02 14.70
N LEU A 115 8.32 29.99 14.52
CA LEU A 115 7.78 29.16 15.62
C LEU A 115 8.85 28.35 16.37
N GLY A 116 10.01 28.12 15.77
CA GLY A 116 11.18 27.50 16.40
C GLY A 116 12.05 28.44 17.24
N THR A 117 11.59 29.65 17.54
CA THR A 117 12.38 30.69 18.22
C THR A 117 11.59 31.38 19.34
N THR A 118 12.24 32.21 20.16
CA THR A 118 11.54 33.04 21.15
C THR A 118 10.75 34.20 20.53
N THR A 119 10.95 34.51 19.26
CA THR A 119 10.34 35.65 18.54
C THR A 119 9.25 35.20 17.56
N ALA A 120 8.40 34.26 17.98
CA ALA A 120 7.30 33.74 17.15
C ALA A 120 6.18 34.77 16.94
N SER A 121 5.49 34.70 15.80
CA SER A 121 4.32 35.54 15.49
C SER A 121 3.16 34.70 14.95
N TYR A 122 1.94 34.88 15.47
CA TYR A 122 0.72 34.14 15.09
C TYR A 122 -0.56 34.77 15.68
N TYR A 123 -1.73 34.43 15.14
CA TYR A 123 -3.02 34.61 15.83
C TYR A 123 -3.44 33.31 16.52
N ALA A 124 -4.07 33.38 17.69
CA ALA A 124 -4.44 32.19 18.45
C ALA A 124 -5.81 32.33 19.10
N ALA A 125 -6.60 31.26 19.08
CA ALA A 125 -7.79 31.10 19.89
C ALA A 125 -7.46 30.22 21.10
N SER A 126 -7.88 30.62 22.29
CA SER A 126 -7.68 29.84 23.53
C SER A 126 -9.01 29.57 24.23
N VAL A 127 -9.10 28.42 24.88
CA VAL A 127 -10.22 28.05 25.75
C VAL A 127 -9.70 27.37 27.02
N THR A 128 -10.28 27.70 28.17
CA THR A 128 -9.92 27.09 29.46
C THR A 128 -11.11 26.41 30.14
N ARG A 129 -10.83 25.53 31.10
CA ARG A 129 -11.85 25.09 32.07
C ARG A 129 -12.54 26.30 32.70
N GLY A 130 -13.86 26.23 32.84
CA GLY A 130 -14.72 27.35 33.21
C GLY A 130 -15.35 28.08 32.01
N GLY A 131 -14.90 27.82 30.78
CA GLY A 131 -15.55 28.30 29.56
C GLY A 131 -15.18 29.73 29.16
N GLN A 132 -13.99 30.20 29.54
CA GLN A 132 -13.44 31.45 28.99
C GLN A 132 -12.80 31.17 27.63
N VAL A 133 -13.16 31.99 26.64
CA VAL A 133 -12.59 31.98 25.29
C VAL A 133 -11.86 33.30 25.05
N GLN A 134 -10.65 33.24 24.50
CA GLN A 134 -9.92 34.44 24.08
C GLN A 134 -9.44 34.33 22.63
N LEU A 135 -9.40 35.47 21.97
CA LEU A 135 -8.63 35.67 20.73
C LEU A 135 -7.39 36.48 21.07
N LEU A 136 -6.21 35.99 20.67
CA LEU A 136 -4.93 36.60 20.95
C LEU A 136 -4.14 36.84 19.66
N LYS A 137 -3.26 37.83 19.68
CA LYS A 137 -2.14 37.95 18.75
C LYS A 137 -0.82 37.82 19.48
N VAL A 138 0.12 37.15 18.85
CA VAL A 138 1.52 37.08 19.27
C VAL A 138 2.36 37.71 18.16
N VAL A 139 3.19 38.68 18.51
CA VAL A 139 4.12 39.35 17.59
C VAL A 139 5.49 39.41 18.26
N ASP A 140 6.50 38.84 17.61
CA ASP A 140 7.88 38.75 18.11
C ASP A 140 7.96 38.20 19.55
N GLY A 141 7.15 37.18 19.84
CA GLY A 141 7.06 36.52 21.14
C GLY A 141 6.22 37.23 22.20
N LYS A 142 5.63 38.41 21.90
CA LYS A 142 4.77 39.16 22.84
C LYS A 142 3.30 38.91 22.57
N SER A 143 2.56 38.45 23.58
CA SER A 143 1.12 38.16 23.50
C SER A 143 0.25 39.39 23.83
N THR A 144 -0.83 39.58 23.08
CA THR A 144 -1.86 40.62 23.31
C THR A 144 -3.25 40.01 23.10
N VAL A 145 -4.15 40.17 24.08
CA VAL A 145 -5.55 39.72 23.97
C VAL A 145 -6.34 40.72 23.13
N LEU A 146 -7.00 40.24 22.08
CA LEU A 146 -7.86 41.03 21.17
C LEU A 146 -9.34 40.98 21.57
N GLY A 147 -9.76 39.92 22.25
CA GLY A 147 -11.12 39.78 22.78
C GLY A 147 -11.23 38.61 23.76
N THR A 148 -12.22 38.71 24.66
CA THR A 148 -12.53 37.69 25.66
C THR A 148 -14.04 37.54 25.77
N VAL A 149 -14.52 36.29 25.81
CA VAL A 149 -15.92 35.95 26.15
C VAL A 149 -15.91 34.90 27.26
N ASN A 150 -16.80 35.05 28.23
CA ASN A 150 -17.02 34.05 29.26
C ASN A 150 -18.36 33.36 29.01
N SER A 151 -18.36 32.04 29.00
CA SER A 151 -19.59 31.24 28.96
C SER A 151 -20.45 31.52 30.19
N SER A 152 -21.76 31.69 29.98
CA SER A 152 -22.77 31.78 31.05
C SER A 152 -22.94 30.46 31.81
N GLU A 153 -22.47 29.36 31.21
CA GLU A 153 -22.41 28.03 31.82
C GLU A 153 -20.98 27.65 32.18
N TYR A 154 -20.80 27.05 33.35
CA TYR A 154 -19.50 26.52 33.75
C TYR A 154 -19.19 25.21 33.00
N LEU A 155 -18.13 25.20 32.18
CA LEU A 155 -17.69 24.04 31.41
C LEU A 155 -16.50 23.32 32.06
N SER A 156 -16.65 22.02 32.31
CA SER A 156 -15.59 21.14 32.81
C SER A 156 -15.83 19.68 32.40
N ASN A 157 -14.75 18.90 32.32
CA ASN A 157 -14.73 17.45 32.06
C ASN A 157 -15.52 17.05 30.80
N ARG A 158 -15.34 17.80 29.72
CA ARG A 158 -15.97 17.53 28.42
C ARG A 158 -15.15 18.11 27.28
N TRP A 159 -15.35 17.56 26.10
CA TRP A 159 -14.78 18.07 24.85
C TRP A 159 -15.59 19.26 24.33
N VAL A 160 -14.88 20.26 23.83
CA VAL A 160 -15.41 21.37 23.02
C VAL A 160 -14.58 21.47 21.75
N THR A 161 -15.17 21.91 20.65
CA THR A 161 -14.43 22.24 19.43
C THR A 161 -14.22 23.74 19.39
N ILE A 162 -12.97 24.18 19.24
CA ILE A 162 -12.61 25.57 19.03
C ILE A 162 -12.18 25.77 17.59
N ASP A 163 -12.73 26.78 16.93
CA ASP A 163 -12.42 27.12 15.54
C ASP A 163 -11.83 28.53 15.49
N ILE A 164 -10.79 28.73 14.67
CA ILE A 164 -10.27 30.05 14.33
C ILE A 164 -10.24 30.23 12.81
N LEU A 165 -11.04 31.20 12.36
CA LEU A 165 -11.08 31.64 10.96
C LEU A 165 -10.23 32.90 10.83
N ALA A 166 -9.27 32.88 9.90
CA ALA A 166 -8.51 34.04 9.50
C ALA A 166 -8.73 34.32 8.02
N ALA A 167 -9.54 35.34 7.70
CA ALA A 167 -9.89 35.75 6.34
C ALA A 167 -9.49 37.22 6.14
N GLY A 168 -8.41 37.47 5.39
CA GLY A 168 -7.84 38.81 5.23
C GLY A 168 -7.43 39.43 6.57
N SER A 169 -8.04 40.56 6.95
CA SER A 169 -7.85 41.18 8.26
C SER A 169 -8.85 40.71 9.32
N THR A 170 -9.85 39.90 8.95
CA THR A 170 -10.89 39.43 9.86
C THR A 170 -10.45 38.12 10.52
N ILE A 171 -10.50 38.10 11.86
CA ILE A 171 -10.17 36.94 12.68
C ILE A 171 -11.38 36.63 13.58
N GLN A 172 -11.98 35.45 13.38
CA GLN A 172 -13.14 34.98 14.13
C GLN A 172 -12.80 33.75 14.95
N VAL A 173 -13.39 33.64 16.14
CA VAL A 173 -13.31 32.46 17.00
C VAL A 173 -14.71 31.92 17.25
N ARG A 174 -14.92 30.64 16.96
CA ARG A 174 -16.14 29.88 17.33
C ARG A 174 -15.79 28.86 18.40
N LEU A 175 -16.74 28.61 19.29
CA LEU A 175 -16.66 27.52 20.26
C LEU A 175 -17.96 26.71 20.16
N ASN A 176 -17.83 25.44 19.80
CA ASN A 176 -18.93 24.51 19.63
C ASN A 176 -18.91 23.42 20.70
N ARG A 177 -20.09 23.14 21.25
CA ARG A 177 -20.37 21.99 22.09
C ARG A 177 -20.92 20.84 21.25
N GLY A 178 -20.06 19.85 21.02
CA GLY A 178 -20.43 18.60 20.37
C GLY A 178 -21.39 17.72 21.18
N ASP A 179 -21.73 18.03 22.44
CA ASP A 179 -22.75 17.26 23.17
C ASP A 179 -24.16 17.84 22.97
N THR A 180 -24.30 19.17 22.96
CA THR A 180 -25.59 19.86 22.82
C THR A 180 -25.84 20.44 21.43
N ASN A 181 -24.83 20.44 20.56
CA ASN A 181 -24.82 21.14 19.27
C ASN A 181 -25.18 22.63 19.42
N GLN A 182 -24.45 23.31 20.29
CA GLN A 182 -24.62 24.73 20.55
C GLN A 182 -23.29 25.46 20.38
N TYR A 183 -23.38 26.70 19.91
CA TYR A 183 -22.29 27.63 19.75
C TYR A 183 -22.35 28.70 20.84
N LEU A 184 -21.18 29.09 21.35
CA LEU A 184 -21.07 30.20 22.29
C LEU A 184 -21.22 31.52 21.54
N GLY A 185 -22.25 32.29 21.89
CA GLY A 185 -22.46 33.64 21.39
C GLY A 185 -21.56 34.69 22.05
N PRO A 186 -21.45 35.89 21.44
CA PRO A 186 -20.64 36.98 21.98
C PRO A 186 -21.18 37.55 23.31
N ASP A 187 -22.44 37.26 23.65
CA ASP A 187 -23.07 37.59 24.94
C ASP A 187 -22.80 36.54 26.03
N GLY A 188 -22.03 35.50 25.71
CA GLY A 188 -21.71 34.40 26.61
C GLY A 188 -22.78 33.29 26.67
N LYS A 189 -23.89 33.40 25.92
CA LYS A 189 -24.96 32.40 25.93
C LYS A 189 -24.79 31.35 24.84
N TRP A 190 -25.35 30.16 25.05
CA TRP A 190 -25.31 29.04 24.10
C TRP A 190 -26.53 29.05 23.17
N THR A 191 -26.29 29.02 21.86
CA THR A 191 -27.33 29.02 20.81
C THR A 191 -27.14 27.86 19.85
N ARG A 192 -28.20 27.36 19.22
CA ARG A 192 -28.12 26.30 18.20
C ARG A 192 -27.73 26.83 16.82
N GLN A 193 -27.79 28.14 16.62
CA GLN A 193 -27.35 28.78 15.39
C GLN A 193 -25.82 28.99 15.44
N PRO A 194 -25.06 28.60 14.41
CA PRO A 194 -23.63 28.90 14.33
C PRO A 194 -23.38 30.40 14.47
N VAL A 195 -22.55 30.78 15.45
CA VAL A 195 -22.21 32.17 15.74
C VAL A 195 -20.76 32.25 16.24
N ALA A 196 -20.05 33.31 15.88
CA ALA A 196 -18.73 33.60 16.42
C ALA A 196 -18.85 34.15 17.84
N ALA A 197 -18.08 33.57 18.77
CA ALA A 197 -17.93 34.13 20.11
C ALA A 197 -17.15 35.44 20.05
N ILE A 198 -16.12 35.50 19.21
CA ILE A 198 -15.28 36.69 19.03
C ILE A 198 -15.10 36.94 17.53
N ASP A 199 -15.32 38.17 17.11
CA ASP A 199 -15.05 38.66 15.75
C ASP A 199 -14.25 39.96 15.84
N LYS A 200 -13.07 40.01 15.22
CA LYS A 200 -12.14 41.14 15.27
C LYS A 200 -11.46 41.38 13.94
N THR A 201 -11.07 42.63 13.72
CA THR A 201 -10.20 43.03 12.61
C THR A 201 -8.79 43.34 13.15
N ASP A 202 -7.76 42.67 12.64
CA ASP A 202 -6.35 42.92 13.00
C ASP A 202 -5.40 42.59 11.84
N THR A 203 -4.39 43.43 11.61
CA THR A 203 -3.43 43.32 10.50
C THR A 203 -1.99 43.03 10.94
N SER A 204 -1.77 42.74 12.23
CA SER A 204 -0.43 42.63 12.82
C SER A 204 0.34 41.39 12.36
N VAL A 205 -0.37 40.34 11.90
CA VAL A 205 0.22 39.14 11.27
C VAL A 205 -0.30 39.00 9.83
N PRO A 206 0.31 39.72 8.86
CA PRO A 206 -0.24 39.88 7.51
C PRO A 206 0.10 38.74 6.55
N LYS A 207 1.07 37.88 6.88
CA LYS A 207 1.49 36.77 6.01
C LYS A 207 0.81 35.46 6.43
N GLY A 208 0.59 34.57 5.46
CA GLY A 208 0.29 33.15 5.72
C GLY A 208 1.42 32.46 6.50
N GLY A 209 1.19 31.23 6.94
CA GLY A 209 2.14 30.53 7.80
C GLY A 209 1.61 29.20 8.31
N PHE A 210 2.27 28.67 9.34
CA PHE A 210 1.92 27.37 9.90
C PHE A 210 0.69 27.43 10.80
N VAL A 211 0.05 26.27 10.98
CA VAL A 211 -1.09 26.06 11.88
C VAL A 211 -0.70 25.01 12.91
N GLY A 212 -1.15 25.18 14.15
CA GLY A 212 -0.79 24.27 15.23
C GLY A 212 -1.29 24.70 16.59
N PHE A 213 -0.64 24.18 17.63
CA PHE A 213 -0.98 24.41 19.03
C PHE A 213 0.13 25.13 19.78
N ALA A 214 -0.25 26.02 20.68
CA ALA A 214 0.66 26.69 21.61
C ALA A 214 0.21 26.52 23.06
N ARG A 215 1.17 26.56 23.97
CA ARG A 215 0.97 26.61 25.41
C ARG A 215 1.84 27.73 25.98
N ASN A 216 1.26 28.56 26.83
CA ASN A 216 2.00 29.59 27.57
C ASN A 216 2.40 29.10 28.98
N SER A 217 3.39 29.77 29.56
CA SER A 217 3.71 29.64 30.99
C SER A 217 2.54 30.13 31.85
N GLY A 218 2.39 29.55 33.05
CA GLY A 218 1.36 29.95 34.03
C GLY A 218 0.87 28.81 34.92
N THR A 219 0.67 27.61 34.38
CA THR A 219 0.15 26.43 35.12
C THR A 219 0.86 25.16 34.68
N ALA A 220 0.98 24.18 35.59
CA ALA A 220 1.75 22.95 35.40
C ALA A 220 0.92 21.72 34.97
N ASP A 221 -0.33 21.91 34.54
CA ASP A 221 -1.27 20.83 34.25
C ASP A 221 -1.20 20.35 32.80
N SER A 222 -1.79 19.19 32.50
CA SER A 222 -1.94 18.70 31.12
C SER A 222 -3.31 19.02 30.51
N VAL A 223 -3.35 19.28 29.20
CA VAL A 223 -4.58 19.46 28.42
C VAL A 223 -4.58 18.49 27.26
N ALA A 224 -5.70 17.81 27.04
CA ALA A 224 -5.90 16.92 25.91
C ALA A 224 -6.55 17.68 24.74
N LEU A 225 -6.05 17.38 23.54
CA LEU A 225 -6.42 17.96 22.27
C LEU A 225 -6.67 16.82 21.27
N ASP A 226 -7.57 17.04 20.32
CA ASP A 226 -7.89 16.03 19.32
C ASP A 226 -8.36 16.69 18.02
N SER A 227 -8.40 15.93 16.93
CA SER A 227 -9.18 16.24 15.72
C SER A 227 -8.86 17.62 15.12
N LEU A 228 -7.57 17.92 14.92
CA LEU A 228 -7.16 19.14 14.21
C LEU A 228 -7.65 19.05 12.77
N ARG A 229 -8.35 20.09 12.29
CA ARG A 229 -8.77 20.24 10.90
C ARG A 229 -8.27 21.56 10.35
N ILE A 230 -7.78 21.59 9.12
CA ILE A 230 -7.28 22.81 8.46
C ILE A 230 -7.85 22.88 7.04
N GLY A 231 -8.46 24.00 6.67
CA GLY A 231 -9.03 24.24 5.35
C GLY A 231 -8.87 25.70 4.87
N PRO A 232 -9.16 25.99 3.59
CA PRO A 232 -9.08 27.34 3.03
C PRO A 232 -10.21 28.24 3.57
N SER A 233 -9.93 29.53 3.84
CA SER A 233 -11.02 30.45 4.24
C SER A 233 -11.96 30.70 3.06
N GLY A 234 -13.27 30.54 3.28
CA GLY A 234 -14.31 30.68 2.24
C GLY A 234 -15.01 29.35 1.90
N VAL A 235 -14.44 28.23 2.34
CA VAL A 235 -15.16 26.97 2.57
C VAL A 235 -15.15 26.81 4.09
N PRO A 236 -16.29 26.92 4.79
CA PRO A 236 -16.30 26.67 6.22
C PRO A 236 -15.69 25.29 6.48
N VAL A 237 -14.76 25.17 7.45
CA VAL A 237 -14.50 23.85 8.06
C VAL A 237 -15.87 23.33 8.48
N ARG A 238 -16.39 22.32 7.77
CA ARG A 238 -17.75 21.84 8.04
C ARG A 238 -17.75 21.43 9.50
N ASP A 239 -18.65 22.01 10.28
CA ASP A 239 -18.71 21.73 11.71
C ASP A 239 -18.87 20.22 11.86
N ASN A 240 -17.87 19.56 12.44
CA ASN A 240 -17.96 18.14 12.70
C ASN A 240 -19.04 17.96 13.76
N LEU A 241 -20.20 17.49 13.32
CA LEU A 241 -21.32 17.29 14.22
C LEU A 241 -21.07 16.03 15.01
N PHE A 242 -20.59 14.96 14.37
CA PHE A 242 -20.26 13.69 15.02
C PHE A 242 -19.32 12.84 14.17
N GLU A 243 -18.45 12.08 14.82
CA GLU A 243 -17.55 11.12 14.18
C GLU A 243 -17.44 9.86 15.05
N ASP A 244 -17.48 8.70 14.39
CA ASP A 244 -17.24 7.39 15.01
C ASP A 244 -16.40 6.53 14.07
N ARG A 245 -15.23 6.14 14.56
CA ARG A 245 -14.26 5.32 13.83
C ARG A 245 -14.26 3.88 14.31
N PHE A 246 -15.21 3.49 15.15
CA PHE A 246 -15.38 2.13 15.68
C PHE A 246 -14.11 1.54 16.34
N ALA A 247 -13.24 2.41 16.88
CA ALA A 247 -11.90 2.08 17.34
C ALA A 247 -11.82 1.50 18.77
N ALA A 248 -12.94 1.06 19.36
CA ALA A 248 -13.00 0.54 20.73
C ALA A 248 -12.33 -0.85 20.93
N GLY A 249 -11.55 -1.32 19.95
CA GLY A 249 -11.11 -2.70 19.85
C GLY A 249 -12.29 -3.65 19.62
N LYS A 250 -12.03 -4.97 19.74
CA LYS A 250 -13.09 -5.95 19.59
C LYS A 250 -14.10 -5.86 20.74
N ALA A 251 -15.30 -5.39 20.46
CA ALA A 251 -16.38 -5.28 21.43
C ALA A 251 -17.69 -5.83 20.87
N ASN A 252 -18.42 -6.56 21.70
CA ASN A 252 -19.78 -7.00 21.37
C ASN A 252 -20.75 -5.82 21.59
N GLY A 253 -21.50 -5.45 20.56
CA GLY A 253 -22.46 -4.35 20.59
C GLY A 253 -21.98 -3.09 19.88
N LEU A 254 -22.86 -2.09 19.81
CA LEU A 254 -22.53 -0.78 19.23
C LEU A 254 -21.77 0.10 20.24
N PRO A 255 -21.01 1.11 19.77
CA PRO A 255 -20.44 2.12 20.64
C PRO A 255 -21.50 2.82 21.49
N SER A 256 -21.05 3.41 22.61
CA SER A 256 -21.93 4.20 23.48
C SER A 256 -22.62 5.32 22.70
N GLY A 257 -23.91 5.55 22.96
CA GLY A 257 -24.69 6.57 22.26
C GLY A 257 -25.34 6.10 20.96
N TRP A 258 -25.15 4.85 20.55
CA TRP A 258 -25.87 4.26 19.41
C TRP A 258 -27.11 3.46 19.84
N GLY A 259 -28.13 3.47 18.98
CA GLY A 259 -29.30 2.61 19.06
C GLY A 259 -29.27 1.54 17.96
N THR A 260 -29.99 0.44 18.19
CA THR A 260 -30.07 -0.68 17.24
C THR A 260 -31.51 -1.17 17.05
N TYR A 261 -31.79 -1.68 15.87
CA TYR A 261 -33.00 -2.43 15.54
C TYR A 261 -32.62 -3.57 14.63
N THR A 262 -33.17 -4.75 14.86
CA THR A 262 -33.01 -5.87 13.95
C THR A 262 -34.30 -6.67 13.84
N THR A 263 -34.55 -7.25 12.67
CA THR A 263 -35.54 -8.32 12.49
C THR A 263 -34.91 -9.71 12.59
N ALA A 264 -33.61 -9.81 12.85
CA ALA A 264 -32.94 -11.09 13.05
C ALA A 264 -33.49 -11.80 14.31
N PRO A 265 -33.72 -13.13 14.26
CA PRO A 265 -34.02 -13.91 15.45
C PRO A 265 -32.93 -13.78 16.51
N ALA A 266 -33.32 -13.89 17.78
CA ALA A 266 -32.38 -13.86 18.91
C ALA A 266 -31.25 -14.88 18.71
N GLY A 267 -29.99 -14.44 18.88
CA GLY A 267 -28.80 -15.27 18.70
C GLY A 267 -28.28 -15.37 17.25
N GLN A 268 -28.95 -14.76 16.26
CA GLN A 268 -28.51 -14.75 14.86
C GLN A 268 -27.99 -13.38 14.38
N LEU A 269 -27.84 -12.42 15.28
CA LEU A 269 -27.18 -11.14 15.03
C LEU A 269 -25.83 -11.13 15.73
N THR A 270 -24.76 -10.93 14.96
CA THR A 270 -23.47 -10.46 15.48
C THR A 270 -23.32 -9.01 15.07
N LEU A 271 -23.20 -8.13 16.06
CA LEU A 271 -23.03 -6.70 15.87
C LEU A 271 -21.93 -6.25 16.83
N GLY A 272 -20.86 -5.69 16.31
CA GLY A 272 -19.70 -5.36 17.14
C GLY A 272 -18.65 -4.58 16.40
N THR A 273 -17.82 -3.87 17.16
CA THR A 273 -16.57 -3.31 16.66
C THR A 273 -15.49 -4.40 16.68
N GLU A 274 -14.51 -4.32 15.80
CA GLU A 274 -13.38 -5.26 15.71
C GLU A 274 -12.04 -4.58 15.97
N THR A 275 -10.97 -5.38 16.12
CA THR A 275 -9.62 -4.87 16.38
C THR A 275 -9.02 -4.07 15.23
N ASP A 276 -9.62 -4.15 14.04
CA ASP A 276 -9.25 -3.37 12.87
C ASP A 276 -10.01 -2.04 12.77
N GLU A 277 -10.66 -1.60 13.87
CA GLU A 277 -11.42 -0.35 13.94
C GLU A 277 -12.66 -0.35 13.02
N THR A 278 -13.19 -1.54 12.67
CA THR A 278 -14.40 -1.64 11.84
C THR A 278 -15.64 -1.99 12.64
N LEU A 279 -16.81 -1.49 12.21
CA LEU A 279 -18.10 -2.00 12.65
C LEU A 279 -18.55 -3.14 11.73
N ARG A 280 -18.80 -4.32 12.30
CA ARG A 280 -19.29 -5.49 11.57
C ARG A 280 -20.71 -5.83 11.98
N ILE A 281 -21.56 -6.07 10.96
CA ILE A 281 -22.95 -6.48 11.12
C ILE A 281 -23.16 -7.80 10.37
N THR A 282 -23.28 -8.90 11.11
CA THR A 282 -23.61 -10.22 10.58
C THR A 282 -25.04 -10.59 10.95
N ALA A 283 -25.87 -10.88 9.95
CA ALA A 283 -27.26 -11.26 10.15
C ALA A 283 -27.73 -12.22 9.04
N PRO A 284 -28.86 -12.94 9.21
CA PRO A 284 -29.45 -13.76 8.16
C PRO A 284 -29.99 -12.90 7.00
N GLY A 285 -30.18 -13.51 5.83
CA GLY A 285 -30.52 -12.79 4.60
C GLY A 285 -31.90 -12.13 4.59
N ASN A 286 -32.83 -12.59 5.43
CA ASN A 286 -34.15 -11.99 5.59
C ASN A 286 -34.20 -10.92 6.70
N ALA A 287 -33.09 -10.67 7.39
CA ALA A 287 -33.02 -9.69 8.47
C ALA A 287 -32.50 -8.34 7.97
N VAL A 288 -33.20 -7.27 8.35
CA VAL A 288 -32.68 -5.91 8.30
C VAL A 288 -32.10 -5.57 9.65
N THR A 289 -30.92 -4.96 9.67
CA THR A 289 -30.32 -4.42 10.90
C THR A 289 -29.98 -2.96 10.69
N ARG A 290 -30.42 -2.11 11.61
CA ARG A 290 -30.16 -0.67 11.60
C ARG A 290 -29.41 -0.30 12.87
N ALA A 291 -28.36 0.48 12.71
CA ALA A 291 -27.63 1.14 13.79
C ALA A 291 -27.76 2.65 13.57
N TRP A 292 -28.05 3.42 14.61
CA TRP A 292 -28.15 4.88 14.47
C TRP A 292 -27.58 5.59 15.67
N LEU A 293 -27.15 6.82 15.48
CA LEU A 293 -26.73 7.69 16.56
C LEU A 293 -27.96 8.20 17.32
N ASN A 294 -28.03 7.99 18.64
CA ASN A 294 -29.16 8.46 19.48
C ASN A 294 -29.14 9.98 19.70
N ARG A 295 -28.06 10.65 19.31
CA ARG A 295 -27.94 12.10 19.35
C ARG A 295 -28.83 12.74 18.30
N VAL A 296 -29.56 13.77 18.72
CA VAL A 296 -30.36 14.61 17.83
C VAL A 296 -29.45 15.54 17.03
N LEU A 297 -29.54 15.46 15.72
CA LEU A 297 -28.76 16.27 14.78
C LEU A 297 -29.67 17.25 14.02
N PRO A 298 -29.11 18.32 13.42
CA PRO A 298 -29.85 19.20 12.53
C PRO A 298 -30.51 18.44 11.36
N ASP A 299 -31.57 19.00 10.81
CA ASP A 299 -32.21 18.44 9.61
C ASP A 299 -31.29 18.51 8.38
N ASP A 300 -30.43 19.52 8.32
CA ASP A 300 -29.48 19.73 7.24
C ASP A 300 -28.10 19.22 7.65
N VAL A 301 -27.70 18.07 7.08
CA VAL A 301 -26.43 17.39 7.37
C VAL A 301 -25.83 16.74 6.14
N GLN A 302 -24.52 16.50 6.20
CA GLN A 302 -23.85 15.49 5.39
C GLN A 302 -23.54 14.28 6.27
N VAL A 303 -23.93 13.09 5.82
CA VAL A 303 -23.61 11.80 6.45
C VAL A 303 -22.65 11.05 5.54
N SER A 304 -21.58 10.49 6.07
CA SER A 304 -20.58 9.75 5.30
C SER A 304 -20.12 8.50 6.05
N SER A 305 -19.76 7.44 5.33
CA SER A 305 -19.12 6.24 5.90
C SER A 305 -18.28 5.52 4.85
N SER A 306 -17.18 4.91 5.30
CA SER A 306 -16.46 3.90 4.55
C SER A 306 -17.22 2.58 4.57
N ILE A 307 -17.36 1.95 3.41
CA ILE A 307 -18.08 0.70 3.22
C ILE A 307 -17.17 -0.27 2.47
N TYR A 308 -16.94 -1.45 3.03
CA TYR A 308 -16.20 -2.51 2.34
C TYR A 308 -17.14 -3.27 1.41
N VAL A 309 -16.90 -3.16 0.10
CA VAL A 309 -17.81 -3.64 -0.95
C VAL A 309 -17.41 -5.04 -1.40
N ASP A 310 -17.49 -6.04 -0.53
CA ASP A 310 -17.18 -7.44 -0.83
C ASP A 310 -18.43 -8.34 -0.93
N SER A 311 -19.58 -7.80 -0.56
CA SER A 311 -20.84 -8.53 -0.41
C SER A 311 -21.99 -7.94 -1.22
N LEU A 312 -22.90 -8.82 -1.65
CA LEU A 312 -24.17 -8.43 -2.28
C LEU A 312 -25.22 -7.93 -1.26
N ILE A 313 -24.85 -7.83 0.01
CA ILE A 313 -25.70 -7.22 1.05
C ILE A 313 -25.83 -5.72 0.77
N PRO A 314 -27.05 -5.16 0.67
CA PRO A 314 -27.22 -3.72 0.53
C PRO A 314 -26.73 -2.97 1.77
N ALA A 315 -25.74 -2.11 1.61
CA ALA A 315 -25.15 -1.30 2.66
C ALA A 315 -25.65 0.13 2.53
N SER A 316 -26.26 0.70 3.58
CA SER A 316 -26.80 2.07 3.48
C SER A 316 -26.33 2.98 4.60
N ILE A 317 -26.03 4.22 4.25
CA ILE A 317 -25.98 5.33 5.21
C ILE A 317 -27.35 6.03 5.23
N VAL A 318 -27.78 6.53 6.38
CA VAL A 318 -29.08 7.19 6.54
C VAL A 318 -29.01 8.58 7.13
N ALA A 319 -29.92 9.43 6.65
CA ALA A 319 -30.13 10.80 7.11
C ALA A 319 -31.63 11.09 7.38
N ARG A 320 -31.92 12.05 8.26
CA ARG A 320 -33.27 12.43 8.71
C ARG A 320 -34.13 11.25 9.19
N GLY A 321 -33.51 10.37 9.97
CA GLY A 321 -34.16 9.20 10.54
C GLY A 321 -35.13 9.52 11.66
N THR A 322 -36.33 8.96 11.60
CA THR A 322 -37.32 8.89 12.68
C THR A 322 -37.89 7.47 12.78
N SER A 323 -38.30 7.06 13.98
CA SER A 323 -38.86 5.73 14.23
C SER A 323 -37.97 4.57 13.77
N LEU A 324 -36.64 4.77 13.74
CA LEU A 324 -35.65 3.77 13.28
C LEU A 324 -35.66 2.48 14.12
N GLY A 325 -36.18 2.54 15.35
CA GLY A 325 -36.41 1.40 16.24
C GLY A 325 -37.66 0.57 15.96
N THR A 326 -38.41 0.83 14.89
CA THR A 326 -39.74 0.23 14.63
C THR A 326 -39.81 -0.45 13.27
N ALA A 327 -40.83 -1.29 13.02
CA ALA A 327 -41.02 -1.88 11.69
C ALA A 327 -41.35 -0.83 10.59
N THR A 328 -41.74 0.39 10.97
CA THR A 328 -42.19 1.47 10.07
C THR A 328 -41.30 2.72 10.20
N PRO A 329 -40.01 2.64 9.84
CA PRO A 329 -39.09 3.78 9.93
C PRO A 329 -39.36 4.84 8.84
N THR A 330 -38.86 6.05 9.05
CA THR A 330 -38.80 7.10 8.03
C THR A 330 -37.39 7.66 7.93
N TYR A 331 -36.75 7.66 6.75
CA TYR A 331 -35.38 8.18 6.51
C TYR A 331 -35.07 8.34 5.01
N TYR A 332 -34.06 9.15 4.69
CA TYR A 332 -33.36 9.07 3.40
C TYR A 332 -32.19 8.08 3.49
N GLY A 333 -32.05 7.20 2.50
CA GLY A 333 -31.00 6.19 2.44
C GLY A 333 -30.15 6.32 1.18
N LEU A 334 -28.84 6.24 1.33
CA LEU A 334 -27.91 6.04 0.20
C LEU A 334 -27.34 4.62 0.31
N THR A 335 -27.79 3.74 -0.57
CA THR A 335 -27.49 2.32 -0.56
C THR A 335 -26.47 1.97 -1.63
N VAL A 336 -25.45 1.20 -1.28
CA VAL A 336 -24.48 0.61 -2.20
C VAL A 336 -24.53 -0.92 -2.14
N THR A 337 -24.16 -1.59 -3.21
CA THR A 337 -24.06 -3.06 -3.29
C THR A 337 -22.90 -3.46 -4.20
N ARG A 338 -22.27 -4.62 -3.97
CA ARG A 338 -21.16 -5.14 -4.80
C ARG A 338 -21.45 -5.16 -6.30
N GLY A 339 -20.42 -4.87 -7.09
CA GLY A 339 -20.53 -4.40 -8.48
C GLY A 339 -20.78 -2.89 -8.59
N LEU A 340 -20.95 -2.22 -7.44
CA LEU A 340 -21.28 -0.82 -7.22
C LEU A 340 -22.48 -0.30 -8.00
N ASN A 341 -23.65 -0.74 -7.52
CA ASN A 341 -24.91 -0.05 -7.75
C ASN A 341 -25.18 0.89 -6.59
N VAL A 342 -25.43 2.17 -6.89
CA VAL A 342 -25.67 3.22 -5.91
C VAL A 342 -27.12 3.67 -6.05
N THR A 343 -27.92 3.48 -5.01
CA THR A 343 -29.36 3.82 -5.02
C THR A 343 -29.67 4.81 -3.92
N LEU A 344 -30.30 5.92 -4.28
CA LEU A 344 -30.81 6.92 -3.35
C LEU A 344 -32.31 6.68 -3.14
N THR A 345 -32.73 6.53 -1.89
CA THR A 345 -34.11 6.19 -1.52
C THR A 345 -34.69 7.15 -0.49
N SER A 346 -36.01 7.30 -0.51
CA SER A 346 -36.79 7.82 0.61
C SER A 346 -37.65 6.69 1.17
N VAL A 347 -37.55 6.44 2.46
CA VAL A 347 -38.40 5.50 3.18
C VAL A 347 -39.34 6.30 4.07
N VAL A 348 -40.65 6.13 3.93
CA VAL A 348 -41.67 6.81 4.74
C VAL A 348 -42.61 5.77 5.33
N ASN A 349 -42.66 5.69 6.66
CA ASN A 349 -43.46 4.70 7.40
C ASN A 349 -43.20 3.25 6.95
N GLY A 350 -41.93 2.91 6.69
CA GLY A 350 -41.50 1.60 6.21
C GLY A 350 -41.70 1.34 4.71
N LYS A 351 -42.28 2.28 3.96
CA LYS A 351 -42.44 2.17 2.51
C LYS A 351 -41.28 2.87 1.79
N GLU A 352 -40.52 2.11 1.02
CA GLU A 352 -39.40 2.60 0.22
C GLU A 352 -39.86 3.21 -1.12
N THR A 353 -39.18 4.26 -1.56
CA THR A 353 -39.30 4.86 -2.89
C THR A 353 -37.91 5.20 -3.40
N VAL A 354 -37.54 4.67 -4.57
CA VAL A 354 -36.27 4.95 -5.23
C VAL A 354 -36.33 6.33 -5.90
N LEU A 355 -35.40 7.21 -5.54
CA LEU A 355 -35.27 8.57 -6.09
C LEU A 355 -34.26 8.63 -7.25
N GLY A 356 -33.32 7.68 -7.29
CA GLY A 356 -32.37 7.53 -8.38
C GLY A 356 -31.42 6.36 -8.14
N THR A 357 -30.85 5.86 -9.24
CA THR A 357 -29.82 4.84 -9.23
C THR A 357 -28.72 5.24 -10.22
N VAL A 358 -27.47 4.99 -9.84
CA VAL A 358 -26.30 5.03 -10.72
C VAL A 358 -25.57 3.72 -10.58
N ALA A 359 -25.33 3.06 -11.72
CA ALA A 359 -24.48 1.89 -11.79
C ALA A 359 -23.07 2.33 -12.24
N SER A 360 -22.05 1.87 -11.53
CA SER A 360 -20.68 2.00 -12.00
C SER A 360 -20.49 1.21 -13.29
N LYS A 361 -19.83 1.80 -14.30
CA LYS A 361 -19.40 1.08 -15.51
C LYS A 361 -18.29 0.09 -15.20
N ASP A 362 -17.50 0.37 -14.17
CA ASP A 362 -16.48 -0.53 -13.65
C ASP A 362 -17.08 -1.45 -12.59
N TYR A 363 -16.72 -2.72 -12.63
CA TYR A 363 -17.13 -3.67 -11.59
C TYR A 363 -16.27 -3.46 -10.33
N VAL A 364 -16.87 -2.95 -9.26
CA VAL A 364 -16.17 -2.71 -7.97
C VAL A 364 -16.55 -3.78 -6.95
N SER A 365 -15.54 -4.51 -6.46
CA SER A 365 -15.68 -5.58 -5.48
C SER A 365 -14.39 -5.75 -4.68
N GLY A 366 -14.50 -6.09 -3.38
CA GLY A 366 -13.35 -6.27 -2.49
C GLY A 366 -12.56 -4.98 -2.23
N GLN A 367 -13.22 -3.83 -2.34
CA GLN A 367 -12.62 -2.50 -2.17
C GLN A 367 -13.41 -1.70 -1.13
N TRP A 368 -12.72 -0.81 -0.44
CA TRP A 368 -13.35 0.24 0.37
C TRP A 368 -13.83 1.37 -0.53
N ILE A 369 -15.06 1.83 -0.29
CA ILE A 369 -15.59 3.06 -0.89
C ILE A 369 -16.07 3.99 0.21
N GLN A 370 -15.86 5.29 0.04
CA GLN A 370 -16.47 6.30 0.88
C GLN A 370 -17.79 6.73 0.22
N ALA A 371 -18.90 6.51 0.92
CA ALA A 371 -20.21 6.98 0.50
C ALA A 371 -20.60 8.22 1.30
N SER A 372 -21.18 9.24 0.65
CA SER A 372 -21.71 10.42 1.33
C SER A 372 -23.06 10.87 0.79
N LEU A 373 -23.96 11.18 1.72
CA LEU A 373 -25.30 11.69 1.48
C LEU A 373 -25.43 13.08 2.13
N ILE A 374 -25.70 14.08 1.31
CA ILE A 374 -25.92 15.47 1.75
C ILE A 374 -27.40 15.78 1.62
N VAL A 375 -28.00 16.26 2.70
CA VAL A 375 -29.41 16.63 2.78
C VAL A 375 -29.49 18.09 3.20
N LYS A 376 -29.97 18.98 2.32
CA LYS A 376 -30.14 20.42 2.60
C LYS A 376 -31.50 20.90 2.11
N GLY A 377 -32.41 21.23 3.02
CA GLY A 377 -33.80 21.54 2.67
C GLY A 377 -34.46 20.37 1.91
N SER A 378 -34.86 20.59 0.66
CA SER A 378 -35.36 19.54 -0.25
C SER A 378 -34.28 18.93 -1.16
N SER A 379 -33.06 19.47 -1.15
CA SER A 379 -31.97 19.02 -2.02
C SER A 379 -31.24 17.83 -1.43
N LEU A 380 -31.03 16.81 -2.25
CA LEU A 380 -30.25 15.62 -1.95
C LEU A 380 -29.06 15.53 -2.91
N ARG A 381 -27.87 15.28 -2.38
CA ARG A 381 -26.68 14.97 -3.19
C ARG A 381 -26.03 13.68 -2.69
N ALA A 382 -25.49 12.91 -3.61
CA ALA A 382 -24.70 11.73 -3.31
C ALA A 382 -23.32 11.82 -3.97
N GLN A 383 -22.28 11.48 -3.23
CA GLN A 383 -20.93 11.25 -3.75
C GLN A 383 -20.50 9.84 -3.37
N ILE A 384 -19.84 9.18 -4.31
CA ILE A 384 -19.10 7.95 -4.05
C ILE A 384 -17.65 8.20 -4.44
N TYR A 385 -16.75 7.88 -3.54
CA TYR A 385 -15.32 8.02 -3.72
C TYR A 385 -14.63 6.69 -3.49
N ARG A 386 -13.69 6.38 -4.36
CA ARG A 386 -12.81 5.23 -4.27
C ARG A 386 -11.49 5.68 -3.67
N SER A 387 -11.22 5.27 -2.43
CA SER A 387 -9.97 5.58 -1.76
C SER A 387 -8.77 4.85 -2.37
N ASP A 388 -9.02 3.76 -3.08
CA ASP A 388 -8.01 3.00 -3.81
C ASP A 388 -7.59 3.77 -5.07
N THR A 389 -8.53 4.29 -5.89
CA THR A 389 -8.20 5.00 -7.15
C THR A 389 -8.15 6.53 -7.04
N GLY A 390 -8.59 7.12 -5.93
CA GLY A 390 -8.73 8.56 -5.77
C GLY A 390 -9.83 9.18 -6.63
N GLN A 391 -10.77 8.36 -7.13
CA GLN A 391 -11.77 8.80 -8.10
C GLN A 391 -13.15 8.93 -7.48
N TYR A 392 -13.90 9.91 -7.99
CA TYR A 392 -15.31 10.11 -7.75
C TYR A 392 -16.14 9.46 -8.86
N LEU A 393 -17.25 8.85 -8.45
CA LEU A 393 -18.24 8.33 -9.39
C LEU A 393 -19.06 9.48 -9.98
N ASN A 394 -19.03 9.60 -11.30
CA ASN A 394 -19.84 10.55 -12.05
C ASN A 394 -21.29 10.05 -12.20
N ALA A 395 -22.21 10.96 -12.48
CA ALA A 395 -23.63 10.63 -12.68
C ALA A 395 -23.91 9.69 -13.86
N ASP A 396 -22.97 9.55 -14.81
CA ASP A 396 -23.08 8.64 -15.95
C ASP A 396 -22.46 7.24 -15.68
N GLY A 397 -21.98 7.01 -14.47
CA GLY A 397 -21.35 5.76 -14.05
C GLY A 397 -19.85 5.65 -14.35
N THR A 398 -19.21 6.67 -14.92
CA THR A 398 -17.75 6.73 -15.10
C THR A 398 -17.04 7.24 -13.85
N TRP A 399 -15.72 7.05 -13.76
CA TRP A 399 -14.88 7.52 -12.67
C TRP A 399 -13.98 8.67 -13.11
N SER A 400 -13.82 9.70 -12.27
CA SER A 400 -12.90 10.81 -12.53
C SER A 400 -12.20 11.29 -11.26
N LEU A 401 -11.06 11.95 -11.41
CA LEU A 401 -10.31 12.51 -10.26
C LEU A 401 -10.90 13.84 -9.76
N THR A 402 -11.85 14.42 -10.49
CA THR A 402 -12.50 15.66 -10.07
C THR A 402 -13.69 15.34 -9.17
N PRO A 403 -13.85 15.99 -8.01
CA PRO A 403 -15.03 15.85 -7.18
C PRO A 403 -16.30 15.97 -8.00
N SER A 404 -17.14 14.95 -7.92
CA SER A 404 -18.31 14.83 -8.78
C SER A 404 -19.51 14.30 -7.99
N TRP A 405 -20.70 14.81 -8.32
CA TRP A 405 -21.95 14.27 -7.80
C TRP A 405 -22.30 12.99 -8.56
N ALA A 406 -22.36 11.87 -7.87
CA ALA A 406 -22.95 10.65 -8.41
C ALA A 406 -24.46 10.86 -8.62
N MET A 407 -25.14 11.56 -7.71
CA MET A 407 -26.55 11.92 -7.88
C MET A 407 -26.87 13.30 -7.34
N SER A 408 -27.78 13.99 -8.04
CA SER A 408 -28.42 15.22 -7.59
C SER A 408 -29.94 15.09 -7.73
N LYS A 409 -30.66 15.14 -6.61
CA LYS A 409 -32.13 14.99 -6.56
C LYS A 409 -32.77 16.06 -5.68
N SER A 410 -34.08 16.22 -5.84
CA SER A 410 -34.93 17.03 -4.97
C SER A 410 -36.09 16.18 -4.48
N ASN A 411 -36.37 16.21 -3.18
CA ASN A 411 -37.47 15.47 -2.57
C ASN A 411 -37.96 16.19 -1.30
N THR A 412 -39.27 16.24 -1.08
CA THR A 412 -39.89 16.93 0.07
C THR A 412 -40.62 15.98 1.01
N ALA A 413 -40.50 14.66 0.82
CA ALA A 413 -41.24 13.66 1.59
C ALA A 413 -40.78 13.59 3.05
N ILE A 414 -39.52 13.91 3.33
CA ILE A 414 -38.93 13.88 4.67
C ILE A 414 -38.28 15.24 4.93
N ARG A 415 -39.03 16.14 5.55
CA ARG A 415 -38.57 17.52 5.83
C ARG A 415 -37.76 17.62 7.11
N THR A 416 -38.09 16.80 8.10
CA THR A 416 -37.45 16.79 9.41
C THR A 416 -37.02 15.37 9.76
N GLY A 417 -35.98 15.25 10.57
CA GLY A 417 -35.61 13.97 11.17
C GLY A 417 -34.38 14.08 12.05
N GLU A 418 -34.39 13.32 13.14
CA GLU A 418 -33.51 13.59 14.27
C GLU A 418 -32.20 12.78 14.23
N ARG A 419 -32.14 11.71 13.42
CA ARG A 419 -31.10 10.68 13.54
C ARG A 419 -30.43 10.33 12.21
N VAL A 420 -29.20 9.85 12.31
CA VAL A 420 -28.36 9.37 11.20
C VAL A 420 -27.78 8.01 11.58
N GLY A 421 -27.33 7.22 10.60
CA GLY A 421 -26.82 5.90 10.91
C GLY A 421 -26.47 5.02 9.72
N LEU A 422 -26.42 3.72 10.00
CA LEU A 422 -25.98 2.65 9.10
C LEU A 422 -27.04 1.55 9.03
N ILE A 423 -27.22 0.97 7.85
CA ILE A 423 -28.17 -0.11 7.61
C ILE A 423 -27.49 -1.25 6.85
N ARG A 424 -27.66 -2.45 7.40
CA ARG A 424 -27.51 -3.71 6.68
C ARG A 424 -28.87 -4.13 6.14
N GLY A 425 -29.04 -4.10 4.83
CA GLY A 425 -30.27 -4.50 4.14
C GLY A 425 -30.49 -6.01 4.11
N THR A 426 -31.65 -6.41 3.58
CA THR A 426 -32.03 -7.81 3.32
C THR A 426 -31.53 -8.29 1.96
N GLY A 427 -31.63 -9.59 1.69
CA GLY A 427 -31.36 -10.22 0.40
C GLY A 427 -30.27 -11.30 0.48
N VAL A 428 -29.24 -11.08 1.30
CA VAL A 428 -28.07 -11.96 1.40
C VAL A 428 -27.66 -12.12 2.87
N ALA A 429 -27.38 -13.36 3.30
CA ALA A 429 -26.87 -13.63 4.65
C ALA A 429 -25.36 -13.32 4.72
N GLY A 430 -24.87 -12.95 5.90
CA GLY A 430 -23.44 -12.73 6.11
C GLY A 430 -23.12 -11.34 6.66
N THR A 431 -21.84 -11.00 6.61
CA THR A 431 -21.28 -9.83 7.27
C THR A 431 -21.24 -8.63 6.32
N LEU A 432 -21.58 -7.46 6.85
CA LEU A 432 -21.33 -6.17 6.24
C LEU A 432 -20.39 -5.38 7.14
N THR A 433 -19.41 -4.70 6.54
CA THR A 433 -18.35 -4.00 7.26
C THR A 433 -18.40 -2.51 6.93
N PHE A 434 -18.43 -1.69 7.97
CA PHE A 434 -18.37 -0.22 7.91
C PHE A 434 -17.16 0.30 8.67
N ASP A 435 -16.69 1.47 8.26
CA ASP A 435 -15.68 2.25 8.97
C ASP A 435 -16.00 3.75 8.83
N ASN A 436 -15.33 4.58 9.61
CA ASN A 436 -15.23 6.03 9.44
C ASN A 436 -16.59 6.74 9.25
N PHE A 437 -17.51 6.58 10.21
CA PHE A 437 -18.82 7.21 10.17
C PHE A 437 -18.70 8.68 10.60
N ILE A 438 -18.95 9.61 9.67
CA ILE A 438 -18.78 11.05 9.89
C ILE A 438 -20.08 11.78 9.56
N VAL A 439 -20.43 12.75 10.40
CA VAL A 439 -21.56 13.64 10.23
C VAL A 439 -21.08 15.08 10.34
N THR A 440 -21.32 15.88 9.31
CA THR A 440 -20.94 17.30 9.29
C THR A 440 -22.14 18.19 8.96
N SER A 441 -22.02 19.49 9.21
CA SER A 441 -22.97 20.46 8.66
C SER A 441 -22.91 20.49 7.13
N THR A 442 -24.02 20.84 6.47
CA THR A 442 -24.04 20.91 5.00
C THR A 442 -23.19 22.06 4.46
N PRO A 443 -22.65 21.94 3.24
CA PRO A 443 -22.05 23.07 2.52
C PRO A 443 -22.98 24.27 2.43
N ASP A 444 -22.38 25.47 2.39
CA ASP A 444 -23.09 26.71 2.10
C ASP A 444 -23.71 26.68 0.70
N SER A 445 -23.03 26.08 -0.29
CA SER A 445 -23.53 25.89 -1.65
C SER A 445 -23.50 24.41 -2.08
N LEU A 446 -24.53 23.99 -2.83
CA LEU A 446 -24.58 22.66 -3.48
C LEU A 446 -24.43 22.74 -5.00
N THR A 447 -23.96 23.87 -5.53
CA THR A 447 -23.79 24.10 -6.97
C THR A 447 -22.55 23.42 -7.55
N VAL A 448 -21.49 23.27 -6.75
CA VAL A 448 -20.24 22.61 -7.12
C VAL A 448 -19.99 21.44 -6.15
N PRO A 449 -19.57 20.26 -6.64
CA PRO A 449 -19.11 19.19 -5.76
C PRO A 449 -17.80 19.57 -5.07
N ASP A 450 -17.82 19.49 -3.74
CA ASP A 450 -16.61 19.59 -2.92
C ASP A 450 -16.04 18.19 -2.67
N ASP A 451 -14.85 18.13 -2.07
CA ASP A 451 -14.28 16.88 -1.59
C ASP A 451 -15.16 16.24 -0.50
N ILE A 452 -15.24 14.91 -0.56
CA ILE A 452 -15.90 14.09 0.46
C ILE A 452 -14.96 13.93 1.67
N PRO A 453 -15.45 13.93 2.92
CA PRO A 453 -14.66 13.49 4.06
C PRO A 453 -14.26 12.02 3.87
N THR A 454 -12.97 11.69 3.82
CA THR A 454 -12.47 10.32 3.53
C THR A 454 -11.65 9.72 4.67
N GLU A 455 -11.38 8.42 4.56
CA GLU A 455 -10.33 7.72 5.32
C GLU A 455 -8.89 7.98 4.86
N GLN A 456 -8.65 8.70 3.74
CA GLN A 456 -7.27 8.94 3.27
C GLN A 456 -6.45 9.86 4.21
N ASP A 457 -7.08 10.39 5.25
CA ASP A 457 -6.44 11.07 6.38
C ASP A 457 -6.05 10.11 7.53
N LYS A 458 -6.21 8.78 7.37
CA LYS A 458 -5.55 7.78 8.22
C LYS A 458 -4.06 7.74 7.84
N THR A 459 -3.18 8.30 8.67
CA THR A 459 -1.74 7.99 8.57
C THR A 459 -1.56 6.49 8.82
N GLY A 460 -1.22 5.76 7.75
CA GLY A 460 -1.08 4.32 7.77
C GLY A 460 0.06 3.89 8.68
N THR A 461 -0.24 3.03 9.65
CA THR A 461 0.66 1.93 10.00
C THR A 461 -0.03 0.68 9.50
N PRO A 462 0.64 -0.19 8.73
CA PRO A 462 0.26 -1.59 8.62
C PRO A 462 0.17 -2.17 10.04
N ILE A 463 -0.70 -3.15 10.25
CA ILE A 463 -0.57 -4.01 11.43
C ILE A 463 0.80 -4.70 11.33
N ILE A 464 1.79 -4.15 12.03
CA ILE A 464 2.95 -4.91 12.48
C ILE A 464 2.38 -5.87 13.51
N LYS A 465 2.20 -7.14 13.13
CA LYS A 465 2.40 -8.18 14.12
C LYS A 465 3.87 -8.05 14.52
N THR A 466 4.12 -7.53 15.73
CA THR A 466 5.37 -7.85 16.41
C THR A 466 5.55 -9.37 16.37
N PRO A 467 6.78 -9.88 16.20
CA PRO A 467 7.04 -11.24 16.63
C PRO A 467 6.53 -11.33 18.07
N GLU A 468 5.53 -12.17 18.33
CA GLU A 468 5.48 -12.79 19.64
C GLU A 468 6.86 -13.41 19.82
N ASP A 469 7.51 -13.11 20.95
CA ASP A 469 8.58 -13.99 21.42
C ASP A 469 8.08 -15.43 21.24
N PRO A 470 8.91 -16.35 20.72
CA PRO A 470 8.51 -17.74 20.67
C PRO A 470 8.00 -18.15 22.05
N PRO A 471 6.92 -18.93 22.17
CA PRO A 471 6.52 -19.46 23.47
C PRO A 471 7.77 -20.05 24.10
N VAL A 472 8.08 -19.63 25.33
CA VAL A 472 9.03 -20.34 26.17
C VAL A 472 8.50 -21.76 26.26
N VAL A 473 9.04 -22.63 25.42
CA VAL A 473 8.85 -24.07 25.54
C VAL A 473 9.49 -24.41 26.88
N PRO A 474 8.74 -24.89 27.89
CA PRO A 474 9.36 -25.47 29.07
C PRO A 474 10.30 -26.58 28.58
N PRO A 475 11.53 -26.70 29.11
CA PRO A 475 12.47 -27.70 28.64
C PRO A 475 11.80 -29.07 28.63
N ILE A 476 11.61 -29.63 27.44
CA ILE A 476 11.20 -31.02 27.29
C ILE A 476 12.39 -31.85 27.77
N VAL A 477 12.21 -32.42 28.95
CA VAL A 477 13.09 -33.40 29.56
C VAL A 477 13.29 -34.56 28.58
N PRO A 478 14.53 -34.96 28.24
CA PRO A 478 14.78 -36.14 27.43
C PRO A 478 14.17 -37.39 28.09
N PRO A 479 13.61 -38.35 27.33
CA PRO A 479 13.14 -39.61 27.90
C PRO A 479 14.30 -40.31 28.63
N THR A 480 14.05 -40.65 29.89
CA THR A 480 14.99 -41.35 30.77
C THR A 480 15.31 -42.73 30.22
N ILE A 481 16.55 -42.94 29.78
CA ILE A 481 17.13 -44.28 29.62
C ILE A 481 17.46 -44.78 31.03
N PRO A 482 16.99 -45.98 31.46
CA PRO A 482 17.33 -46.51 32.77
C PRO A 482 18.82 -46.90 32.83
N PRO A 483 19.50 -46.70 33.97
CA PRO A 483 20.93 -46.94 34.10
C PRO A 483 21.25 -48.45 34.06
N PRO A 484 22.32 -48.86 33.35
CA PRO A 484 22.98 -50.15 33.61
C PRO A 484 23.72 -50.10 34.97
N PRO A 485 23.85 -51.24 35.66
CA PRO A 485 24.38 -51.29 37.02
C PRO A 485 25.88 -50.97 37.08
N THR A 486 26.26 -50.25 38.14
CA THR A 486 27.64 -49.86 38.48
C THR A 486 28.47 -51.05 38.95
N VAL A 487 29.62 -51.28 38.29
CA VAL A 487 30.73 -52.09 38.82
C VAL A 487 31.96 -51.18 38.94
N PRO A 488 32.67 -51.14 40.09
CA PRO A 488 33.83 -50.28 40.28
C PRO A 488 35.14 -50.97 39.86
N PRO A 489 36.06 -50.25 39.17
CA PRO A 489 37.47 -50.62 39.12
C PRO A 489 38.39 -49.61 39.86
N PRO A 490 39.66 -49.98 40.13
CA PRO A 490 40.44 -49.62 41.33
C PRO A 490 41.31 -48.36 41.18
N PRO A 491 42.04 -47.93 42.24
CA PRO A 491 42.74 -46.64 42.25
C PRO A 491 44.03 -46.62 41.43
N THR A 492 44.37 -45.38 41.05
CA THR A 492 45.43 -44.89 40.16
C THR A 492 46.87 -45.30 40.50
N THR A 493 47.64 -45.60 39.45
CA THR A 493 49.10 -45.44 39.38
C THR A 493 49.51 -44.82 38.03
N VAL A 494 50.48 -43.89 38.07
CA VAL A 494 51.25 -43.28 36.97
C VAL A 494 52.69 -43.84 37.11
N PRO A 495 53.62 -44.02 36.13
CA PRO A 495 53.92 -43.41 34.79
C PRO A 495 54.29 -44.48 33.69
N PRO A 496 54.99 -44.27 32.52
CA PRO A 496 55.71 -43.10 31.97
C PRO A 496 55.45 -42.75 30.47
N ALA A 497 56.09 -41.66 30.04
CA ALA A 497 56.04 -41.04 28.72
C ALA A 497 56.57 -41.91 27.57
N VAL A 498 55.92 -41.79 26.41
CA VAL A 498 56.38 -42.29 25.10
C VAL A 498 56.41 -41.10 24.11
N PRO A 499 57.42 -40.98 23.23
CA PRO A 499 57.68 -39.76 22.46
C PRO A 499 56.65 -39.55 21.34
N PRO A 500 56.39 -38.29 20.92
CA PRO A 500 55.46 -38.02 19.83
C PRO A 500 56.06 -38.46 18.49
N THR A 501 55.40 -39.39 17.81
CA THR A 501 55.57 -39.61 16.37
C THR A 501 54.85 -38.50 15.62
N VAL A 502 55.60 -37.83 14.74
CA VAL A 502 55.17 -36.70 13.91
C VAL A 502 54.19 -37.18 12.82
N PRO A 503 52.95 -36.65 12.75
CA PRO A 503 52.10 -36.75 11.56
C PRO A 503 52.63 -35.82 10.45
N PRO A 504 52.46 -36.17 9.17
CA PRO A 504 53.07 -35.47 8.05
C PRO A 504 52.59 -34.03 7.92
N VAL A 505 53.55 -33.13 7.67
CA VAL A 505 53.36 -31.70 7.42
C VAL A 505 52.49 -31.52 6.17
N VAL A 506 51.27 -31.01 6.37
CA VAL A 506 50.46 -30.43 5.29
C VAL A 506 51.15 -29.13 4.83
N PRO A 507 51.47 -28.95 3.54
CA PRO A 507 52.05 -27.70 3.06
C PRO A 507 51.13 -26.51 3.34
N PRO A 508 51.69 -25.32 3.61
CA PRO A 508 50.90 -24.14 3.91
C PRO A 508 49.95 -23.81 2.75
N VAL A 509 48.66 -23.67 3.06
CA VAL A 509 47.66 -23.11 2.16
C VAL A 509 48.09 -21.70 1.81
N VAL A 510 48.57 -21.52 0.58
CA VAL A 510 48.84 -20.20 -0.01
C VAL A 510 47.50 -19.45 -0.10
N PRO A 511 47.39 -18.23 0.46
CA PRO A 511 46.20 -17.42 0.28
C PRO A 511 45.91 -17.22 -1.22
N PRO A 512 44.64 -17.20 -1.67
CA PRO A 512 44.33 -16.93 -3.06
C PRO A 512 44.99 -15.61 -3.47
N THR A 513 45.78 -15.67 -4.53
CA THR A 513 46.46 -14.51 -5.12
C THR A 513 45.41 -13.46 -5.49
N VAL A 514 45.61 -12.25 -4.98
CA VAL A 514 44.88 -11.04 -5.38
C VAL A 514 44.88 -10.96 -6.93
N PRO A 515 43.74 -10.77 -7.60
CA PRO A 515 43.71 -10.55 -9.04
C PRO A 515 44.55 -9.30 -9.38
N PRO A 516 45.27 -9.27 -10.51
CA PRO A 516 46.03 -8.09 -10.91
C PRO A 516 45.09 -6.86 -11.05
N PRO A 517 45.61 -5.63 -10.87
CA PRO A 517 44.83 -4.41 -11.04
C PRO A 517 44.19 -4.39 -12.43
N PRO A 518 42.97 -3.82 -12.57
CA PRO A 518 42.30 -3.76 -13.86
C PRO A 518 43.16 -2.99 -14.85
N THR A 519 43.48 -3.64 -15.97
CA THR A 519 44.04 -2.97 -17.14
C THR A 519 42.99 -1.99 -17.67
N THR A 520 43.43 -0.78 -17.99
CA THR A 520 42.60 0.26 -18.59
C THR A 520 42.13 -0.19 -19.97
N VAL A 521 40.88 -0.63 -20.06
CA VAL A 521 40.25 -1.01 -21.33
C VAL A 521 39.88 0.27 -22.09
N PRO A 522 40.30 0.43 -23.36
CA PRO A 522 39.89 1.56 -24.19
C PRO A 522 38.38 1.52 -24.49
N PRO A 523 37.73 2.69 -24.69
CA PRO A 523 36.28 2.75 -24.89
C PRO A 523 35.87 2.01 -26.17
N VAL A 524 35.05 0.96 -26.00
CA VAL A 524 34.43 0.23 -27.10
C VAL A 524 33.28 1.07 -27.66
N GLY A 525 33.29 1.32 -28.97
CA GLY A 525 32.27 2.09 -29.67
C GLY A 525 30.87 1.45 -29.61
N PRO A 526 29.79 2.25 -29.70
CA PRO A 526 28.48 1.86 -29.18
C PRO A 526 27.60 1.15 -30.21
N THR A 527 27.05 -0.01 -29.86
CA THR A 527 25.63 -0.27 -30.16
C THR A 527 24.84 0.36 -29.01
N GLN A 528 24.61 1.67 -29.10
CA GLN A 528 24.37 2.55 -27.95
C GLN A 528 23.14 2.11 -27.13
N LEU A 529 23.37 1.97 -25.82
CA LEU A 529 22.32 1.96 -24.80
C LEU A 529 21.35 3.12 -25.08
N PRO A 530 20.02 2.93 -24.95
CA PRO A 530 19.07 4.02 -25.14
C PRO A 530 19.44 5.22 -24.27
N THR A 531 19.48 6.41 -24.86
CA THR A 531 19.88 7.61 -24.12
C THR A 531 18.73 8.04 -23.22
N VAL A 532 18.91 7.90 -21.91
CA VAL A 532 17.98 8.45 -20.93
C VAL A 532 18.32 9.93 -20.70
N PRO A 533 17.37 10.87 -20.92
CA PRO A 533 17.56 12.28 -20.57
C PRO A 533 18.00 12.42 -19.11
N ARG A 534 18.80 13.43 -18.82
CA ARG A 534 19.33 13.67 -17.47
C ARG A 534 19.06 15.10 -17.06
N HIS A 535 18.45 15.28 -15.90
CA HIS A 535 18.22 16.58 -15.30
C HIS A 535 19.51 17.16 -14.71
N TYR A 536 20.36 16.30 -14.15
CA TYR A 536 21.65 16.68 -13.57
C TYR A 536 22.81 16.01 -14.32
N SER A 537 23.89 16.75 -14.56
CA SER A 537 25.05 16.20 -15.26
C SER A 537 25.87 15.21 -14.41
N TYR A 538 25.67 15.22 -13.09
CA TYR A 538 26.51 14.54 -12.10
C TYR A 538 25.79 13.40 -11.33
N ILE A 539 24.48 13.24 -11.52
CA ILE A 539 23.67 12.17 -10.92
C ILE A 539 22.46 11.87 -11.81
N ARG A 540 22.02 10.61 -11.82
CA ARG A 540 20.73 10.21 -12.38
C ARG A 540 19.78 9.74 -11.30
N VAL A 541 18.49 10.03 -11.44
CA VAL A 541 17.47 9.63 -10.46
C VAL A 541 16.37 8.80 -11.11
N ALA A 542 16.04 7.67 -10.50
CA ALA A 542 14.90 6.84 -10.85
C ALA A 542 13.88 6.80 -9.71
N GLN A 543 12.60 6.59 -10.03
CA GLN A 543 11.52 6.44 -9.05
C GLN A 543 10.61 5.24 -9.35
N LEU A 544 10.07 4.63 -8.30
CA LEU A 544 8.88 3.78 -8.40
C LEU A 544 7.63 4.63 -8.17
N ALA A 545 6.55 4.29 -8.87
CA ALA A 545 5.24 4.89 -8.63
C ALA A 545 4.14 3.83 -8.75
N TYR A 546 4.01 2.98 -7.74
CA TYR A 546 2.98 1.95 -7.71
C TYR A 546 1.64 2.52 -7.27
N TYR A 547 0.59 1.72 -7.44
CA TYR A 547 -0.76 2.08 -7.06
C TYR A 547 -0.80 2.56 -5.60
N GLY A 548 -1.22 3.81 -5.37
CA GLY A 548 -1.13 4.51 -4.08
C GLY A 548 -0.20 5.74 -4.06
N THR A 549 0.76 5.87 -4.99
CA THR A 549 1.64 7.06 -5.05
C THR A 549 0.82 8.33 -5.32
N PRO A 550 0.84 9.33 -4.42
CA PRO A 550 0.04 10.53 -4.57
C PRO A 550 0.69 11.48 -5.58
N PHE A 551 0.23 11.51 -6.84
CA PHE A 551 0.73 12.47 -7.85
C PHE A 551 0.24 13.90 -7.57
N GLY A 552 0.71 14.50 -6.48
CA GLY A 552 0.44 15.88 -6.09
C GLY A 552 1.47 16.88 -6.62
N THR A 553 1.49 18.07 -6.02
CA THR A 553 2.43 19.15 -6.39
C THR A 553 3.89 18.73 -6.23
N THR A 554 4.21 17.98 -5.17
CA THR A 554 5.59 17.55 -4.87
C THR A 554 6.10 16.56 -5.91
N GLU A 555 5.36 15.48 -6.16
CA GLU A 555 5.68 14.44 -7.13
C GLU A 555 5.77 15.04 -8.53
N THR A 556 4.82 15.91 -8.89
CA THR A 556 4.84 16.64 -10.17
C THR A 556 6.09 17.51 -10.32
N SER A 557 6.47 18.24 -9.26
CA SER A 557 7.66 19.11 -9.28
C SER A 557 8.95 18.30 -9.35
N ILE A 558 9.07 17.23 -8.56
CA ILE A 558 10.23 16.33 -8.58
C ILE A 558 10.32 15.62 -9.93
N LEU A 559 9.21 15.11 -10.45
CA LEU A 559 9.15 14.46 -11.76
C LEU A 559 9.68 15.39 -12.86
N LYS A 560 9.15 16.60 -12.92
CA LYS A 560 9.46 17.58 -13.97
C LYS A 560 10.92 18.04 -13.95
N ASN A 561 11.52 18.14 -12.77
CA ASN A 561 12.79 18.84 -12.60
C ASN A 561 13.97 17.94 -12.24
N SER A 562 13.72 16.69 -11.86
CA SER A 562 14.75 15.86 -11.22
C SER A 562 14.74 14.38 -11.58
N VAL A 563 13.64 13.80 -12.05
CA VAL A 563 13.52 12.35 -12.24
C VAL A 563 13.76 11.96 -13.69
N ASP A 564 14.77 11.12 -13.89
CA ASP A 564 15.24 10.71 -15.21
C ASP A 564 14.55 9.44 -15.71
N LEU A 565 13.98 8.61 -14.83
CA LEU A 565 13.29 7.36 -15.17
C LEU A 565 12.22 7.04 -14.13
N VAL A 566 11.05 6.53 -14.57
CA VAL A 566 10.00 6.05 -13.65
C VAL A 566 9.62 4.61 -14.00
N ILE A 567 9.37 3.80 -12.98
CA ILE A 567 8.69 2.49 -13.10
C ILE A 567 7.29 2.65 -12.47
N PRO A 568 6.27 3.04 -13.26
CA PRO A 568 4.95 3.33 -12.72
C PRO A 568 3.96 2.17 -12.86
N ASN A 569 2.89 2.22 -12.06
CA ASN A 569 1.62 1.58 -12.40
C ASN A 569 1.08 2.17 -13.71
N THR A 570 0.44 1.35 -14.55
CA THR A 570 -0.08 1.78 -15.86
C THR A 570 -1.08 2.93 -15.76
N ALA A 571 -1.77 3.08 -14.63
CA ALA A 571 -2.69 4.19 -14.38
C ALA A 571 -2.02 5.58 -14.42
N TYR A 572 -0.71 5.68 -14.15
CA TYR A 572 0.00 6.96 -14.10
C TYR A 572 0.70 7.34 -15.41
N LEU A 573 0.68 6.48 -16.43
CA LEU A 573 1.41 6.71 -17.68
C LEU A 573 1.07 8.05 -18.33
N SER A 574 -0.22 8.38 -18.36
CA SER A 574 -0.73 9.64 -18.94
C SER A 574 -0.32 10.86 -18.11
N THR A 575 -0.43 10.76 -16.79
CA THR A 575 -0.04 11.83 -15.85
C THR A 575 1.45 12.13 -16.00
N ILE A 576 2.31 11.11 -15.94
CA ILE A 576 3.75 11.26 -16.06
C ILE A 576 4.11 11.85 -17.42
N ASN A 577 3.53 11.33 -18.51
CA ASN A 577 3.78 11.84 -19.85
C ASN A 577 3.36 13.32 -20.01
N SER A 578 2.28 13.75 -19.34
CA SER A 578 1.85 15.15 -19.38
C SER A 578 2.81 16.10 -18.63
N VAL A 579 3.44 15.62 -17.56
CA VAL A 579 4.34 16.42 -16.71
C VAL A 579 5.77 16.43 -17.25
N SER A 580 6.26 15.26 -17.66
CA SER A 580 7.61 15.05 -18.19
C SER A 580 7.57 14.03 -19.35
N PRO A 581 7.20 14.45 -20.57
CA PRO A 581 7.03 13.56 -21.72
C PRO A 581 8.32 12.85 -22.17
N ASN A 582 9.47 13.31 -21.70
CA ASN A 582 10.78 12.73 -22.05
C ASN A 582 11.33 11.80 -20.95
N THR A 583 10.65 11.66 -19.82
CA THR A 583 11.07 10.74 -18.75
C THR A 583 10.59 9.32 -19.09
N PRO A 584 11.50 8.37 -19.35
CA PRO A 584 11.11 7.03 -19.75
C PRO A 584 10.32 6.27 -18.68
N GLN A 585 9.30 5.51 -19.11
CA GLN A 585 8.35 4.82 -18.24
C GLN A 585 8.36 3.30 -18.44
N PHE A 586 8.56 2.52 -17.36
CA PHE A 586 8.67 1.07 -17.41
C PHE A 586 7.53 0.38 -16.68
N ILE A 587 6.71 -0.38 -17.40
CA ILE A 587 5.55 -1.07 -16.80
C ILE A 587 5.92 -2.48 -16.35
N TYR A 588 5.28 -2.92 -15.27
CA TYR A 588 5.55 -4.20 -14.62
C TYR A 588 5.26 -5.40 -15.54
N THR A 589 6.13 -6.40 -15.50
CA THR A 589 5.90 -7.74 -16.07
C THR A 589 6.71 -8.82 -15.35
N ASN A 590 6.43 -10.09 -15.66
CA ASN A 590 7.22 -11.21 -15.18
C ASN A 590 7.33 -12.33 -16.23
N VAL A 591 8.49 -12.98 -16.30
CA VAL A 591 8.76 -14.13 -17.17
C VAL A 591 9.52 -15.27 -16.46
N THR A 592 9.91 -15.10 -15.19
CA THR A 592 10.53 -16.17 -14.37
C THR A 592 9.49 -17.01 -13.65
N ASN A 593 8.28 -16.45 -13.54
CA ASN A 593 7.10 -17.11 -13.04
C ASN A 593 5.86 -16.57 -13.74
N ILE A 594 4.88 -17.44 -14.00
CA ILE A 594 3.60 -17.06 -14.60
C ILE A 594 2.44 -17.41 -13.66
N TYR A 595 1.45 -16.53 -13.64
CA TYR A 595 0.29 -16.56 -12.76
C TYR A 595 -0.83 -15.72 -13.38
N LEU A 596 -2.07 -15.93 -12.93
CA LEU A 596 -3.26 -15.18 -13.41
C LEU A 596 -3.30 -15.07 -14.95
N ASP A 597 -3.35 -13.84 -15.48
CA ASP A 597 -3.49 -13.59 -16.91
C ASP A 597 -2.25 -13.99 -17.72
N LEU A 598 -1.03 -13.95 -17.14
CA LEU A 598 0.17 -14.46 -17.80
C LEU A 598 0.06 -15.95 -18.07
N TYR A 599 -0.51 -16.68 -17.10
CA TYR A 599 -0.71 -18.11 -17.22
C TYR A 599 -1.72 -18.44 -18.32
N THR A 600 -2.87 -17.78 -18.33
CA THR A 600 -3.89 -18.03 -19.36
C THR A 600 -3.49 -17.53 -20.75
N ASP A 601 -2.69 -16.46 -20.85
CA ASP A 601 -2.10 -15.99 -22.12
C ASP A 601 -1.12 -17.01 -22.70
N TRP A 602 -0.24 -17.59 -21.87
CA TRP A 602 0.63 -18.69 -22.31
C TRP A 602 -0.19 -19.89 -22.83
N LEU A 603 -1.22 -20.32 -22.09
CA LEU A 603 -2.06 -21.45 -22.52
C LEU A 603 -2.73 -21.18 -23.87
N ALA A 604 -3.27 -19.97 -24.07
CA ALA A 604 -3.87 -19.57 -25.33
C ALA A 604 -2.84 -19.52 -26.47
N TYR A 605 -1.62 -19.04 -26.20
CA TYR A 605 -0.52 -19.05 -27.16
C TYR A 605 -0.10 -20.48 -27.54
N ALA A 606 0.05 -21.36 -26.56
CA ALA A 606 0.42 -22.76 -26.78
C ALA A 606 -0.63 -23.47 -27.65
N ASP A 607 -1.91 -23.34 -27.34
CA ASP A 607 -3.00 -23.90 -28.13
C ASP A 607 -3.01 -23.38 -29.58
N LYS A 608 -2.91 -22.06 -29.75
CA LYS A 608 -2.92 -21.42 -31.08
C LYS A 608 -1.78 -21.90 -31.95
N ASN A 609 -0.61 -22.16 -31.35
CA ASN A 609 0.59 -22.60 -32.06
C ASN A 609 0.77 -24.13 -32.06
N LYS A 610 -0.18 -24.90 -31.51
CA LYS A 610 -0.11 -26.37 -31.39
C LYS A 610 1.14 -26.85 -30.64
N ILE A 611 1.52 -26.11 -29.60
CA ILE A 611 2.65 -26.40 -28.72
C ILE A 611 2.09 -27.04 -27.44
N SER A 612 2.83 -27.97 -26.84
CA SER A 612 2.44 -28.52 -25.54
C SER A 612 2.35 -27.39 -24.49
N ARG A 613 1.21 -27.28 -23.83
CA ARG A 613 0.98 -26.36 -22.69
C ARG A 613 2.01 -26.53 -21.58
N GLU A 614 2.57 -27.75 -21.43
CA GLU A 614 3.58 -28.07 -20.42
C GLU A 614 4.96 -27.48 -20.72
N SER A 615 5.21 -27.01 -21.95
CA SER A 615 6.54 -26.54 -22.37
C SER A 615 7.08 -25.36 -21.57
N ALA A 616 6.20 -24.59 -20.93
CA ALA A 616 6.57 -23.44 -20.10
C ALA A 616 6.92 -23.80 -18.66
N PHE A 617 6.76 -25.03 -18.21
CA PHE A 617 6.84 -25.36 -16.78
C PHE A 617 7.95 -26.35 -16.48
N TYR A 618 8.51 -26.21 -15.28
CA TYR A 618 9.30 -27.26 -14.65
C TYR A 618 8.38 -28.22 -13.90
N HIS A 619 8.67 -29.52 -13.96
CA HIS A 619 7.90 -30.56 -13.27
C HIS A 619 8.74 -31.24 -12.20
N VAL A 620 8.14 -31.45 -11.03
CA VAL A 620 8.80 -32.13 -9.92
C VAL A 620 8.73 -33.65 -10.09
N THR A 621 9.85 -34.33 -9.82
CA THR A 621 9.95 -35.80 -9.88
C THR A 621 9.75 -36.46 -8.53
N LYS A 622 9.64 -35.66 -7.46
CA LYS A 622 9.25 -36.06 -6.11
C LYS A 622 8.39 -34.96 -5.47
N GLU A 623 7.63 -35.31 -4.44
CA GLU A 623 6.87 -34.33 -3.66
C GLU A 623 7.76 -33.17 -3.20
N THR A 624 7.34 -31.94 -3.52
CA THR A 624 8.15 -30.73 -3.29
C THR A 624 7.35 -29.69 -2.49
N PRO A 625 7.77 -29.35 -1.27
CA PRO A 625 7.09 -28.34 -0.45
C PRO A 625 7.14 -26.94 -1.05
N PHE A 626 6.12 -26.15 -0.79
CA PHE A 626 6.08 -24.72 -1.08
C PHE A 626 5.34 -23.97 0.04
N ILE A 627 5.59 -22.67 0.17
CA ILE A 627 4.93 -21.79 1.15
C ILE A 627 4.44 -20.50 0.48
N GLY A 628 3.72 -19.68 1.25
CA GLY A 628 3.29 -18.35 0.83
C GLY A 628 1.85 -18.29 0.31
N LEU A 629 1.34 -17.07 0.25
CA LEU A 629 0.04 -16.73 -0.32
C LEU A 629 0.11 -15.29 -0.82
N SER A 630 0.58 -15.12 -2.06
CA SER A 630 0.64 -13.81 -2.70
C SER A 630 -0.75 -13.36 -3.15
N ALA A 631 -0.96 -12.05 -3.33
CA ALA A 631 -2.20 -11.52 -3.91
C ALA A 631 -2.48 -12.05 -5.33
N SER A 632 -1.46 -12.64 -5.98
CA SER A 632 -1.56 -13.24 -7.30
C SER A 632 -1.61 -14.77 -7.28
N SER A 633 -1.80 -15.37 -6.11
CA SER A 633 -1.95 -16.82 -5.94
C SER A 633 -3.42 -17.20 -5.80
N VAL A 634 -3.78 -18.31 -6.43
CA VAL A 634 -5.14 -18.85 -6.42
C VAL A 634 -5.05 -20.28 -5.91
N PRO A 635 -5.84 -20.69 -4.90
CA PRO A 635 -5.90 -22.08 -4.47
C PRO A 635 -6.25 -23.02 -5.64
N VAL A 636 -5.53 -24.14 -5.75
CA VAL A 636 -5.62 -25.03 -6.93
C VAL A 636 -6.98 -25.71 -7.10
N ASN A 637 -7.77 -25.77 -6.04
CA ASN A 637 -9.11 -26.34 -6.06
C ASN A 637 -10.19 -25.32 -6.47
N GLN A 638 -9.86 -24.06 -6.73
CA GLN A 638 -10.84 -23.07 -7.15
C GLN A 638 -11.01 -23.04 -8.67
N PHE A 639 -12.26 -23.02 -9.13
CA PHE A 639 -12.58 -22.72 -10.52
C PHE A 639 -12.32 -21.25 -10.83
N TRP A 640 -11.72 -20.98 -11.98
CA TRP A 640 -11.31 -19.63 -12.43
C TRP A 640 -12.46 -18.88 -13.10
N GLY A 641 -13.51 -19.60 -13.53
CA GLY A 641 -14.69 -19.00 -14.11
C GLY A 641 -15.92 -19.85 -13.86
N VAL A 642 -16.88 -19.36 -13.09
CA VAL A 642 -18.19 -19.99 -12.91
C VAL A 642 -19.26 -19.06 -13.44
N TYR A 643 -20.09 -19.54 -14.35
CA TYR A 643 -21.08 -18.72 -15.07
C TYR A 643 -22.45 -19.38 -15.04
N SER A 644 -23.47 -18.65 -14.59
CA SER A 644 -24.86 -19.09 -14.59
C SER A 644 -25.62 -18.43 -15.75
N GLY A 645 -26.37 -19.22 -16.53
CA GLY A 645 -27.14 -18.72 -17.67
C GLY A 645 -27.16 -19.67 -18.85
N SER A 646 -27.17 -19.11 -20.07
CA SER A 646 -27.09 -19.88 -21.31
C SER A 646 -26.56 -19.02 -22.46
N ASP A 647 -26.16 -19.66 -23.55
CA ASP A 647 -25.74 -18.94 -24.77
C ASP A 647 -26.88 -18.11 -25.40
N ALA A 648 -28.14 -18.44 -25.12
CA ALA A 648 -29.31 -17.73 -25.63
C ALA A 648 -29.74 -16.56 -24.75
N THR A 649 -29.62 -16.68 -23.43
CA THR A 649 -30.09 -15.69 -22.45
C THR A 649 -28.98 -14.83 -21.86
N GLY A 650 -27.72 -15.13 -22.18
CA GLY A 650 -26.55 -14.52 -21.57
C GLY A 650 -26.08 -15.25 -20.32
N TRP A 651 -24.88 -14.89 -19.88
CA TRP A 651 -24.14 -15.52 -18.79
C TRP A 651 -23.87 -14.51 -17.66
N THR A 652 -24.09 -14.91 -16.42
CA THR A 652 -23.78 -14.14 -15.21
C THR A 652 -22.58 -14.76 -14.50
N ASN A 653 -21.56 -13.96 -14.19
CA ASN A 653 -20.38 -14.43 -13.46
C ASN A 653 -20.72 -14.66 -11.97
N VAL A 654 -20.57 -15.91 -11.51
CA VAL A 654 -20.76 -16.35 -10.12
C VAL A 654 -19.50 -17.04 -9.57
N THR A 655 -18.33 -16.75 -10.13
CA THR A 655 -17.03 -17.34 -9.73
C THR A 655 -16.75 -17.15 -8.24
N SER A 656 -16.90 -15.93 -7.72
CA SER A 656 -16.66 -15.65 -6.29
C SER A 656 -17.62 -16.39 -5.37
N ASN A 657 -18.89 -16.54 -5.77
CA ASN A 657 -19.90 -17.31 -5.05
C ASN A 657 -19.50 -18.78 -4.93
N ALA A 658 -19.02 -19.37 -6.03
CA ALA A 658 -18.60 -20.78 -6.04
C ALA A 658 -17.43 -21.09 -5.10
N GLN A 659 -16.65 -20.09 -4.72
CA GLN A 659 -15.44 -20.23 -3.89
C GLN A 659 -15.70 -19.97 -2.40
N GLN A 660 -16.86 -19.40 -2.03
CA GLN A 660 -17.11 -18.88 -0.69
C GLN A 660 -18.41 -19.45 -0.11
N SER A 661 -18.31 -20.25 0.95
CA SER A 661 -19.45 -20.94 1.57
C SER A 661 -20.55 -20.01 2.09
N MET A 662 -20.25 -18.73 2.32
CA MET A 662 -21.22 -17.74 2.78
C MET A 662 -22.04 -17.09 1.66
N LEU A 663 -21.70 -17.31 0.38
CA LEU A 663 -22.32 -16.66 -0.77
C LEU A 663 -22.96 -17.69 -1.72
N PRO A 664 -23.98 -18.44 -1.29
CA PRO A 664 -24.54 -19.50 -2.09
C PRO A 664 -25.13 -18.98 -3.41
N PHE A 665 -25.02 -19.79 -4.46
CA PHE A 665 -25.66 -19.53 -5.75
C PHE A 665 -26.56 -20.71 -6.11
N ALA A 666 -27.55 -20.47 -6.98
CA ALA A 666 -28.49 -21.51 -7.39
C ALA A 666 -28.11 -22.07 -8.77
N LEU A 667 -28.36 -23.37 -8.96
CA LEU A 667 -28.62 -23.87 -10.31
C LEU A 667 -29.97 -23.32 -10.78
N SER A 668 -30.22 -23.33 -12.09
CA SER A 668 -31.49 -22.83 -12.61
C SER A 668 -32.64 -23.80 -12.34
N GLY A 669 -33.81 -23.28 -11.98
CA GLY A 669 -35.06 -24.05 -11.96
C GLY A 669 -35.74 -24.14 -13.34
N THR A 670 -35.20 -23.43 -14.33
CA THR A 670 -35.75 -23.35 -15.69
C THR A 670 -34.97 -24.26 -16.63
N ALA A 671 -35.68 -25.02 -17.47
CA ALA A 671 -35.05 -25.88 -18.47
C ALA A 671 -34.16 -25.09 -19.45
N ASN A 672 -33.10 -25.72 -19.96
CA ASN A 672 -32.11 -25.17 -20.90
C ASN A 672 -31.25 -24.02 -20.35
N GLN A 673 -31.25 -23.82 -19.03
CA GLN A 673 -30.28 -22.96 -18.35
C GLN A 673 -29.21 -23.84 -17.70
N SER A 674 -28.02 -23.29 -17.51
CA SER A 674 -26.87 -24.04 -17.02
C SER A 674 -26.06 -23.24 -16.01
N VAL A 675 -25.25 -23.94 -15.22
CA VAL A 675 -24.07 -23.35 -14.58
C VAL A 675 -22.83 -24.02 -15.13
N ALA A 676 -21.94 -23.24 -15.74
CA ALA A 676 -20.67 -23.70 -16.29
C ALA A 676 -19.53 -23.44 -15.31
N PHE A 677 -18.70 -24.44 -15.06
CA PHE A 677 -17.53 -24.43 -14.17
C PHE A 677 -16.27 -24.51 -15.02
N GLY A 678 -15.42 -23.50 -14.95
CA GLY A 678 -14.26 -23.32 -15.82
C GLY A 678 -12.95 -23.41 -15.06
N TYR A 679 -12.03 -24.24 -15.53
CA TYR A 679 -10.68 -24.38 -15.00
C TYR A 679 -9.64 -24.19 -16.12
N PRO A 680 -8.44 -23.62 -15.86
CA PRO A 680 -7.44 -23.41 -16.90
C PRO A 680 -6.98 -24.69 -17.61
N GLU A 681 -6.98 -25.81 -16.90
CA GLU A 681 -6.61 -27.14 -17.40
C GLU A 681 -7.79 -28.11 -17.39
N LYS A 682 -7.65 -29.23 -18.11
CA LYS A 682 -8.62 -30.33 -18.00
C LYS A 682 -8.63 -30.80 -16.55
N TYR A 683 -9.81 -31.05 -16.02
CA TYR A 683 -10.01 -31.54 -14.66
C TYR A 683 -10.99 -32.72 -14.68
N ARG A 684 -11.17 -33.39 -13.55
CA ARG A 684 -11.93 -34.64 -13.49
C ARG A 684 -13.03 -34.69 -12.45
N GLU A 685 -13.11 -33.69 -11.59
CA GLU A 685 -14.01 -33.73 -10.44
C GLU A 685 -14.61 -32.37 -10.10
N LEU A 686 -15.84 -32.44 -9.58
CA LEU A 686 -16.60 -31.34 -9.02
C LEU A 686 -17.04 -31.76 -7.61
N ASN A 687 -16.61 -31.04 -6.59
CA ASN A 687 -16.94 -31.28 -5.19
C ASN A 687 -17.96 -30.23 -4.74
N PHE A 688 -19.20 -30.66 -4.50
CA PHE A 688 -20.32 -29.80 -4.15
C PHE A 688 -20.61 -29.83 -2.65
N ASP A 689 -20.67 -28.64 -2.06
CA ASP A 689 -21.31 -28.36 -0.77
C ASP A 689 -22.69 -27.75 -1.07
N ILE A 690 -23.75 -28.50 -0.81
CA ILE A 690 -25.12 -28.20 -1.19
C ILE A 690 -25.86 -27.62 0.01
N LYS A 691 -26.24 -26.35 -0.12
CA LYS A 691 -27.07 -25.65 0.86
C LYS A 691 -28.50 -26.17 0.88
N THR A 692 -29.07 -26.40 -0.30
CA THR A 692 -30.46 -26.86 -0.44
C THR A 692 -30.51 -27.84 -1.58
N ALA A 693 -31.00 -29.05 -1.28
CA ALA A 693 -31.10 -30.15 -2.21
C ALA A 693 -32.07 -29.86 -3.36
N ALA A 694 -31.80 -30.46 -4.52
CA ALA A 694 -32.77 -30.53 -5.61
C ALA A 694 -34.04 -31.26 -5.16
N ALA A 695 -35.20 -30.77 -5.56
CA ALA A 695 -36.49 -31.36 -5.21
C ALA A 695 -37.53 -31.29 -6.34
N GLY A 696 -38.64 -32.00 -6.16
CA GLY A 696 -39.70 -32.12 -7.16
C GLY A 696 -39.23 -32.87 -8.41
N THR A 697 -39.52 -32.33 -9.58
CA THR A 697 -39.16 -32.91 -10.89
C THR A 697 -37.83 -32.41 -11.46
N TRP A 698 -37.07 -31.63 -10.68
CA TRP A 698 -35.80 -31.07 -11.16
C TRP A 698 -34.85 -32.18 -11.58
N ALA A 699 -34.25 -32.02 -12.75
CA ALA A 699 -33.19 -32.89 -13.24
C ALA A 699 -32.16 -32.07 -14.00
N GLY A 700 -30.89 -32.42 -13.80
CA GLY A 700 -29.76 -31.84 -14.50
C GLY A 700 -29.00 -32.88 -15.34
N GLN A 701 -28.12 -32.39 -16.19
CA GLN A 701 -27.22 -33.19 -17.02
C GLN A 701 -25.91 -32.43 -17.20
N TYR A 702 -24.80 -33.15 -16.96
CA TYR A 702 -23.48 -32.62 -17.20
C TYR A 702 -23.13 -32.64 -18.69
N GLU A 703 -22.55 -31.55 -19.17
CA GLU A 703 -22.06 -31.38 -20.53
C GLU A 703 -20.69 -30.72 -20.52
N TYR A 704 -19.91 -30.90 -21.59
CA TYR A 704 -18.62 -30.24 -21.79
C TYR A 704 -18.56 -29.62 -23.18
N VAL A 705 -17.63 -28.69 -23.40
CA VAL A 705 -17.43 -28.03 -24.69
C VAL A 705 -16.60 -28.93 -25.61
N SER A 706 -17.15 -29.38 -26.74
CA SER A 706 -16.44 -30.21 -27.73
C SER A 706 -16.06 -29.45 -29.01
N ALA A 707 -16.58 -28.23 -29.19
CA ALA A 707 -16.15 -27.35 -30.27
C ALA A 707 -16.33 -25.86 -29.92
N VAL A 708 -15.47 -25.02 -30.48
CA VAL A 708 -15.50 -23.56 -30.36
C VAL A 708 -15.33 -22.90 -31.72
N ASP A 709 -15.73 -21.63 -31.82
CA ASP A 709 -15.42 -20.79 -32.99
C ASP A 709 -13.98 -20.24 -32.93
N ALA A 710 -13.60 -19.41 -33.92
CA ALA A 710 -12.27 -18.80 -33.98
C ALA A 710 -11.94 -17.91 -32.76
N ASN A 711 -12.96 -17.29 -32.14
CA ASN A 711 -12.81 -16.46 -30.96
C ASN A 711 -12.75 -17.31 -29.68
N GLY A 712 -13.09 -18.60 -29.75
CA GLY A 712 -13.13 -19.51 -28.62
C GLY A 712 -14.51 -19.59 -27.96
N LYS A 713 -15.55 -19.01 -28.56
CA LYS A 713 -16.92 -19.13 -28.04
C LYS A 713 -17.42 -20.57 -28.26
N PRO A 714 -18.07 -21.22 -27.27
CA PRO A 714 -18.67 -22.54 -27.47
C PRO A 714 -19.62 -22.58 -28.67
N THR A 715 -19.43 -23.56 -29.55
CA THR A 715 -20.35 -23.86 -30.68
C THR A 715 -21.01 -25.22 -30.54
N LYS A 716 -20.44 -26.12 -29.73
CA LYS A 716 -21.02 -27.43 -29.43
C LYS A 716 -20.77 -27.84 -27.98
N TRP A 717 -21.84 -28.22 -27.31
CA TRP A 717 -21.83 -28.89 -26.01
C TRP A 717 -22.15 -30.38 -26.22
N SER A 718 -21.47 -31.26 -25.51
CA SER A 718 -21.66 -32.72 -25.58
C SER A 718 -21.87 -33.31 -24.19
N THR A 719 -22.68 -34.37 -24.09
CA THR A 719 -22.97 -35.04 -22.82
C THR A 719 -21.70 -35.56 -22.17
N LEU A 720 -21.50 -35.25 -20.90
CA LEU A 720 -20.38 -35.76 -20.11
C LEU A 720 -20.73 -37.12 -19.51
N ASN A 721 -19.87 -38.12 -19.72
CA ASN A 721 -20.01 -39.42 -19.08
C ASN A 721 -19.36 -39.37 -17.68
N THR A 722 -20.18 -39.49 -16.63
CA THR A 722 -19.70 -39.54 -15.25
C THR A 722 -19.25 -40.95 -14.86
N LEU A 723 -18.15 -41.06 -14.12
CA LEU A 723 -17.72 -42.29 -13.47
C LEU A 723 -18.52 -42.54 -12.18
N THR A 724 -18.65 -41.49 -11.35
CA THR A 724 -19.44 -41.51 -10.13
C THR A 724 -20.14 -40.16 -9.94
N ASP A 725 -21.34 -40.20 -9.38
CA ASP A 725 -22.05 -39.03 -8.84
C ASP A 725 -22.58 -39.39 -7.46
N THR A 726 -21.88 -38.92 -6.41
CA THR A 726 -22.32 -39.16 -5.03
C THR A 726 -23.32 -38.12 -4.54
N THR A 727 -23.53 -37.02 -5.27
CA THR A 727 -24.55 -36.00 -4.96
C THR A 727 -25.98 -36.55 -5.10
N THR A 728 -26.13 -37.69 -5.81
CA THR A 728 -27.42 -38.34 -6.07
C THR A 728 -28.36 -37.41 -6.84
N GLY A 729 -27.85 -36.77 -7.91
CA GLY A 729 -28.57 -35.76 -8.66
C GLY A 729 -28.82 -34.49 -7.84
N MET A 730 -27.78 -33.98 -7.19
CA MET A 730 -27.80 -32.76 -6.35
C MET A 730 -28.74 -32.81 -5.13
N LYS A 731 -28.99 -34.00 -4.58
CA LYS A 731 -29.84 -34.20 -3.40
C LYS A 731 -29.09 -34.13 -2.06
N ARG A 732 -27.76 -34.17 -2.11
CA ARG A 732 -26.87 -34.06 -0.96
C ARG A 732 -25.48 -33.62 -1.41
N ASP A 733 -24.66 -33.17 -0.47
CA ASP A 733 -23.23 -32.96 -0.68
C ASP A 733 -22.60 -34.18 -1.33
N GLY A 734 -21.62 -33.94 -2.18
CA GLY A 734 -20.96 -35.03 -2.86
C GLY A 734 -19.99 -34.58 -3.94
N GLN A 735 -19.47 -35.59 -4.60
CA GLN A 735 -18.47 -35.49 -5.64
C GLN A 735 -19.03 -36.10 -6.91
N VAL A 736 -18.86 -35.39 -8.02
CA VAL A 736 -19.02 -35.93 -9.36
C VAL A 736 -17.64 -36.13 -9.95
N THR A 737 -17.33 -37.34 -10.39
CA THR A 737 -16.07 -37.66 -11.08
C THR A 737 -16.33 -38.14 -12.49
N PHE A 738 -15.39 -37.87 -13.39
CA PHE A 738 -15.42 -38.24 -14.80
C PHE A 738 -13.99 -38.41 -15.31
N ASP A 739 -13.82 -39.04 -16.48
CA ASP A 739 -12.56 -38.98 -17.21
C ASP A 739 -12.61 -37.80 -18.21
N PRO A 740 -11.53 -37.03 -18.38
CA PRO A 740 -11.50 -35.94 -19.35
C PRO A 740 -11.85 -36.43 -20.77
N PRO A 741 -12.84 -35.84 -21.45
CA PRO A 741 -13.16 -36.24 -22.82
C PRO A 741 -12.02 -35.97 -23.80
N LYS A 742 -11.87 -36.86 -24.79
CA LYS A 742 -10.78 -36.78 -25.78
C LYS A 742 -10.87 -35.54 -26.67
N ASP A 743 -12.10 -35.14 -27.02
CA ASP A 743 -12.42 -33.97 -27.84
C ASP A 743 -12.74 -32.71 -27.03
N TRP A 744 -12.48 -32.71 -25.71
CA TRP A 744 -12.71 -31.52 -24.87
C TRP A 744 -11.77 -30.38 -25.28
N VAL A 745 -12.35 -29.22 -25.58
CA VAL A 745 -11.63 -28.00 -25.96
C VAL A 745 -11.84 -26.88 -24.93
N ALA A 746 -10.82 -26.03 -24.77
CA ALA A 746 -10.94 -24.82 -23.96
C ALA A 746 -11.78 -23.75 -24.69
N ALA A 747 -12.63 -23.05 -23.96
CA ALA A 747 -13.57 -22.07 -24.48
C ALA A 747 -13.57 -20.77 -23.67
N SER A 748 -14.12 -19.70 -24.22
CA SER A 748 -14.36 -18.42 -23.56
C SER A 748 -15.85 -18.23 -23.37
N ILE A 749 -16.29 -18.13 -22.11
CA ILE A 749 -17.68 -17.81 -21.74
C ILE A 749 -17.68 -16.40 -21.15
N ASN A 750 -18.59 -15.55 -21.63
CA ASN A 750 -18.72 -14.17 -21.15
C ASN A 750 -17.42 -13.34 -21.24
N GLY A 751 -16.62 -13.54 -22.29
CA GLY A 751 -15.36 -12.83 -22.49
C GLY A 751 -14.22 -13.28 -21.55
N SER A 752 -14.37 -14.41 -20.86
CA SER A 752 -13.32 -14.98 -20.02
C SER A 752 -12.07 -15.37 -20.81
N ALA A 753 -10.98 -15.66 -20.09
CA ALA A 753 -9.90 -16.48 -20.62
C ALA A 753 -10.43 -17.82 -21.17
N ARG A 754 -9.63 -18.50 -22.02
CA ARG A 754 -9.97 -19.84 -22.52
C ARG A 754 -9.78 -20.89 -21.44
N LEU A 755 -10.88 -21.41 -20.90
CA LEU A 755 -10.92 -22.41 -19.82
C LEU A 755 -11.60 -23.69 -20.32
N PHE A 756 -11.29 -24.83 -19.71
CA PHE A 756 -12.05 -26.06 -19.90
C PHE A 756 -13.31 -26.00 -19.04
N TYR A 757 -14.47 -26.15 -19.69
CA TYR A 757 -15.77 -26.07 -19.01
C TYR A 757 -16.48 -27.42 -18.98
N VAL A 758 -16.96 -27.79 -17.79
CA VAL A 758 -18.14 -28.64 -17.60
C VAL A 758 -19.29 -27.75 -17.17
N ARG A 759 -20.49 -27.96 -17.69
CA ARG A 759 -21.71 -27.30 -17.20
C ARG A 759 -22.72 -28.32 -16.72
N GLU A 760 -23.48 -27.95 -15.70
CA GLU A 760 -24.69 -28.66 -15.29
C GLU A 760 -25.89 -27.94 -15.91
N THR A 761 -26.54 -28.58 -16.88
CA THR A 761 -27.70 -28.05 -17.61
C THR A 761 -28.98 -28.60 -17.02
N THR A 762 -29.93 -27.72 -16.70
CA THR A 762 -31.27 -28.13 -16.23
C THR A 762 -32.06 -28.70 -17.40
N THR A 763 -32.34 -30.01 -17.37
CA THR A 763 -33.10 -30.71 -18.42
C THR A 763 -34.59 -30.78 -18.10
N LYS A 764 -34.96 -30.77 -16.81
CA LYS A 764 -36.35 -30.68 -16.35
C LYS A 764 -36.48 -29.61 -15.29
N ALA A 765 -37.48 -28.75 -15.46
CA ALA A 765 -37.80 -27.71 -14.49
C ALA A 765 -38.26 -28.32 -13.15
N GLY A 766 -38.00 -27.60 -12.06
CA GLY A 766 -38.34 -28.00 -10.70
C GLY A 766 -37.63 -27.12 -9.68
N THR A 767 -37.56 -27.59 -8.43
CA THR A 767 -36.84 -26.89 -7.37
C THR A 767 -35.35 -27.15 -7.51
N ALA A 768 -34.63 -26.17 -8.04
CA ALA A 768 -33.20 -26.26 -8.25
C ALA A 768 -32.41 -26.21 -6.93
N PRO A 769 -31.26 -26.91 -6.86
CA PRO A 769 -30.41 -26.89 -5.69
C PRO A 769 -29.71 -25.53 -5.52
N GLN A 770 -29.45 -25.17 -4.26
CA GLN A 770 -28.56 -24.07 -3.89
C GLN A 770 -27.22 -24.64 -3.44
N ILE A 771 -26.13 -24.05 -3.94
CA ILE A 771 -24.76 -24.51 -3.74
C ILE A 771 -24.02 -23.48 -2.88
N ASN A 772 -23.44 -23.91 -1.75
CA ASN A 772 -22.55 -23.09 -0.93
C ASN A 772 -21.19 -22.92 -1.60
N THR A 773 -20.58 -24.03 -2.01
CA THR A 773 -19.33 -24.04 -2.78
C THR A 773 -19.30 -25.16 -3.81
N VAL A 774 -18.54 -24.94 -4.87
CA VAL A 774 -18.15 -26.00 -5.80
C VAL A 774 -16.66 -25.86 -6.07
N LEU A 775 -15.90 -26.88 -5.69
CA LEU A 775 -14.44 -26.88 -5.75
C LEU A 775 -13.95 -28.08 -6.58
N GLY A 776 -12.80 -27.94 -7.21
CA GLY A 776 -12.05 -29.04 -7.79
C GLY A 776 -11.25 -29.79 -6.71
N ARG A 777 -10.28 -30.59 -7.18
CA ARG A 777 -9.37 -31.32 -6.30
C ARG A 777 -8.34 -30.38 -5.69
N ASP A 778 -8.15 -30.43 -4.37
CA ASP A 778 -6.93 -29.91 -3.77
C ASP A 778 -5.83 -30.98 -3.85
N TYR A 779 -5.07 -30.96 -4.93
CA TYR A 779 -3.94 -31.88 -5.12
C TYR A 779 -2.68 -31.46 -4.35
N THR A 780 -2.73 -30.34 -3.61
CA THR A 780 -1.56 -29.78 -2.91
C THR A 780 -1.62 -29.89 -1.40
N ASN A 781 -2.80 -30.21 -0.85
CA ASN A 781 -3.08 -30.17 0.58
C ASN A 781 -2.70 -28.83 1.23
N PHE A 782 -2.87 -27.71 0.53
CA PHE A 782 -2.44 -26.39 1.00
C PHE A 782 -3.18 -25.99 2.29
N LYS A 783 -2.43 -25.68 3.35
CA LYS A 783 -2.97 -25.33 4.68
C LYS A 783 -2.84 -23.84 5.04
N GLY A 784 -2.58 -23.00 4.05
CA GLY A 784 -2.45 -21.55 4.23
C GLY A 784 -1.01 -21.06 4.18
N ALA A 785 -0.82 -19.73 4.20
CA ALA A 785 0.44 -19.06 3.84
C ALA A 785 1.67 -19.53 4.64
N VAL A 786 1.48 -19.81 5.94
CA VAL A 786 2.57 -20.20 6.86
C VAL A 786 2.86 -21.70 6.80
N GLN A 787 1.80 -22.52 6.73
CA GLN A 787 1.90 -23.98 6.77
C GLN A 787 2.24 -24.57 5.39
N GLY A 788 1.96 -23.84 4.32
CA GLY A 788 2.31 -24.22 2.96
C GLY A 788 1.50 -25.38 2.40
N GLY A 789 2.02 -25.97 1.33
CA GLY A 789 1.47 -27.16 0.67
C GLY A 789 2.59 -27.96 0.01
N VAL A 790 2.21 -29.02 -0.70
CA VAL A 790 3.14 -29.90 -1.40
C VAL A 790 2.75 -30.00 -2.87
N THR A 791 3.69 -29.76 -3.77
CA THR A 791 3.53 -30.07 -5.20
C THR A 791 3.75 -31.58 -5.39
N PRO A 792 2.76 -32.35 -5.85
CA PRO A 792 2.92 -33.80 -6.04
C PRO A 792 3.70 -34.14 -7.32
N ALA A 793 4.30 -35.33 -7.39
CA ALA A 793 4.98 -35.82 -8.61
C ALA A 793 4.06 -36.70 -9.48
N PHE A 794 4.26 -36.66 -10.81
CA PHE A 794 3.50 -37.46 -11.79
C PHE A 794 4.27 -38.71 -12.26
N ASP A 795 3.60 -39.86 -12.29
CA ASP A 795 4.21 -41.13 -12.76
C ASP A 795 4.00 -41.35 -14.26
N TYR A 796 4.93 -40.83 -15.07
CA TYR A 796 4.92 -41.02 -16.53
C TYR A 796 4.98 -42.48 -16.98
N SER A 797 5.39 -43.42 -16.12
CA SER A 797 5.41 -44.84 -16.49
C SER A 797 4.06 -45.54 -16.30
N ALA A 798 3.15 -44.92 -15.53
CA ALA A 798 1.79 -45.40 -15.31
C ALA A 798 0.82 -44.93 -16.40
N ASP A 799 1.09 -43.78 -17.02
CA ASP A 799 0.36 -43.22 -18.17
C ASP A 799 0.64 -44.05 -19.44
N LYS A 800 -0.26 -44.97 -19.80
CA LYS A 800 -0.03 -45.95 -20.87
C LYS A 800 -0.45 -45.44 -22.24
N ASP A 801 -1.44 -44.55 -22.30
CA ASP A 801 -1.90 -43.96 -23.55
C ASP A 801 -1.24 -42.61 -23.85
N GLY A 802 -0.49 -42.05 -22.89
CA GLY A 802 0.33 -40.86 -23.06
C GLY A 802 -0.48 -39.57 -23.13
N ASP A 803 -1.70 -39.57 -22.58
CA ASP A 803 -2.60 -38.42 -22.63
C ASP A 803 -2.32 -37.38 -21.52
N GLY A 804 -1.40 -37.68 -20.60
CA GLY A 804 -1.01 -36.81 -19.49
C GLY A 804 -1.97 -36.85 -18.30
N TYR A 805 -2.87 -37.83 -18.25
CA TYR A 805 -3.85 -38.07 -17.20
C TYR A 805 -3.84 -39.55 -16.79
N LEU A 806 -3.83 -39.84 -15.50
CA LEU A 806 -3.97 -41.21 -15.00
C LEU A 806 -5.45 -41.51 -14.75
N ASN A 807 -6.05 -42.36 -15.59
CA ASN A 807 -7.38 -42.91 -15.33
C ASN A 807 -7.36 -43.82 -14.08
N ASN A 808 -8.52 -44.33 -13.65
CA ASN A 808 -8.59 -45.13 -12.41
C ASN A 808 -7.66 -46.37 -12.42
N ALA A 809 -7.50 -47.04 -13.57
CA ALA A 809 -6.66 -48.23 -13.69
C ALA A 809 -5.16 -47.85 -13.65
N GLU A 810 -4.77 -46.81 -14.38
CA GLU A 810 -3.39 -46.31 -14.39
C GLU A 810 -2.98 -45.73 -13.04
N TRP A 811 -3.88 -44.97 -12.41
CA TRP A 811 -3.69 -44.44 -11.06
C TRP A 811 -3.46 -45.55 -10.04
N ALA A 812 -4.18 -46.67 -10.15
CA ALA A 812 -3.97 -47.82 -9.27
C ALA A 812 -2.59 -48.48 -9.49
N ALA A 813 -2.03 -48.39 -10.69
CA ALA A 813 -0.72 -48.95 -11.06
C ALA A 813 0.46 -48.00 -10.78
N ARG A 814 0.22 -46.74 -10.42
CA ARG A 814 1.28 -45.75 -10.17
C ARG A 814 2.21 -46.15 -9.00
N LYS A 815 3.46 -45.71 -9.07
CA LYS A 815 4.43 -45.84 -7.97
C LYS A 815 4.02 -45.04 -6.73
N ALA A 816 4.34 -45.55 -5.55
CA ALA A 816 4.16 -44.82 -4.30
C ALA A 816 4.95 -43.49 -4.31
N GLY A 817 4.35 -42.42 -3.78
CA GLY A 817 4.92 -41.06 -3.79
C GLY A 817 4.64 -40.23 -5.05
N PHE A 818 4.03 -40.82 -6.09
CA PHE A 818 3.58 -40.10 -7.29
C PHE A 818 2.07 -39.82 -7.20
N ASN A 819 1.73 -38.75 -6.49
CA ASN A 819 0.34 -38.41 -6.16
C ASN A 819 -0.30 -37.36 -7.11
N ALA A 820 0.39 -36.99 -8.20
CA ALA A 820 -0.18 -36.19 -9.27
C ALA A 820 -0.91 -37.09 -10.26
N ARG A 821 -2.13 -36.72 -10.62
CA ARG A 821 -3.02 -37.45 -11.52
C ARG A 821 -3.07 -36.84 -12.91
N PHE A 822 -2.69 -35.58 -13.01
CA PHE A 822 -2.39 -34.91 -14.27
C PHE A 822 -0.94 -34.44 -14.26
N VAL A 823 -0.33 -34.35 -15.44
CA VAL A 823 1.02 -33.78 -15.57
C VAL A 823 1.08 -32.37 -14.98
N TYR A 824 0.08 -31.52 -15.26
CA TYR A 824 0.06 -30.14 -14.76
C TYR A 824 0.05 -30.04 -13.22
N GLU A 825 -0.45 -31.06 -12.51
CA GLU A 825 -0.45 -31.08 -11.04
C GLU A 825 0.98 -31.18 -10.47
N SER A 826 1.95 -31.59 -11.30
CA SER A 826 3.38 -31.69 -10.95
C SER A 826 4.22 -30.47 -11.31
N ARG A 827 3.61 -29.40 -11.82
CA ARG A 827 4.32 -28.15 -12.12
C ARG A 827 4.88 -27.52 -10.85
N LEU A 828 6.16 -27.19 -10.86
CA LEU A 828 6.84 -26.52 -9.75
C LEU A 828 6.21 -25.15 -9.50
N PHE A 829 5.63 -24.95 -8.31
CA PHE A 829 5.29 -23.60 -7.85
C PHE A 829 6.53 -22.80 -7.51
N TYR A 830 6.46 -21.49 -7.71
CA TYR A 830 7.49 -20.58 -7.24
C TYR A 830 7.51 -20.61 -5.70
N PRO A 831 8.62 -21.05 -5.06
CA PRO A 831 8.58 -21.61 -3.70
C PRO A 831 7.96 -20.73 -2.59
N THR A 832 7.99 -19.41 -2.74
CA THR A 832 7.60 -18.44 -1.69
C THR A 832 6.31 -17.68 -1.98
N TYR A 833 5.68 -17.89 -3.14
CA TYR A 833 4.52 -17.09 -3.51
C TYR A 833 3.18 -17.79 -3.33
N GLY A 834 3.15 -19.12 -3.19
CA GLY A 834 1.94 -19.89 -2.96
C GLY A 834 1.40 -20.59 -4.23
N PRO A 835 0.17 -21.14 -4.16
CA PRO A 835 -0.37 -21.99 -5.21
C PRO A 835 -0.68 -21.23 -6.50
N SER A 836 -0.66 -21.96 -7.62
CA SER A 836 -0.96 -21.47 -8.99
C SER A 836 -0.10 -20.29 -9.47
N ARG A 837 1.09 -20.14 -8.87
CA ARG A 837 2.16 -19.27 -9.37
C ARG A 837 3.35 -20.15 -9.71
N PHE A 838 3.57 -20.39 -10.99
CA PHE A 838 4.45 -21.45 -11.46
C PHE A 838 5.83 -20.92 -11.83
N ALA A 839 6.87 -21.66 -11.47
CA ALA A 839 8.20 -21.47 -12.01
C ALA A 839 8.22 -21.85 -13.50
N THR A 840 8.89 -21.03 -14.33
CA THR A 840 8.88 -21.21 -15.77
C THR A 840 10.16 -21.86 -16.30
N ASN A 841 10.00 -22.78 -17.25
CA ASN A 841 11.07 -23.39 -18.02
C ASN A 841 11.64 -22.40 -19.05
N ILE A 842 12.42 -21.45 -18.54
CA ILE A 842 13.02 -20.36 -19.29
C ILE A 842 13.99 -20.80 -20.40
N GLY A 843 14.52 -22.03 -20.34
CA GLY A 843 15.35 -22.61 -21.39
C GLY A 843 14.55 -23.11 -22.61
N ASN A 844 13.23 -23.27 -22.48
CA ASN A 844 12.38 -23.78 -23.55
C ASN A 844 12.20 -22.76 -24.69
N ALA A 845 12.51 -23.15 -25.92
CA ALA A 845 12.47 -22.26 -27.08
C ALA A 845 11.07 -21.69 -27.38
N SER A 846 10.01 -22.48 -27.19
CA SER A 846 8.63 -22.04 -27.39
C SER A 846 8.19 -21.02 -26.34
N PHE A 847 8.59 -21.23 -25.08
CA PHE A 847 8.34 -20.27 -24.01
C PHE A 847 9.10 -18.95 -24.24
N GLN A 848 10.36 -19.02 -24.69
CA GLN A 848 11.12 -17.83 -25.06
C GLN A 848 10.47 -17.05 -26.22
N ALA A 849 9.93 -17.75 -27.23
CA ALA A 849 9.20 -17.12 -28.32
C ALA A 849 7.91 -16.42 -27.84
N TRP A 850 7.14 -17.08 -26.97
CA TRP A 850 5.97 -16.47 -26.32
C TRP A 850 6.34 -15.22 -25.51
N ALA A 851 7.39 -15.28 -24.69
CA ALA A 851 7.78 -14.16 -23.85
C ALA A 851 8.14 -12.92 -24.70
N VAL A 852 8.77 -13.11 -25.86
CA VAL A 852 9.03 -12.03 -26.84
C VAL A 852 7.74 -11.51 -27.47
N ASP A 853 6.82 -12.40 -27.89
CA ASP A 853 5.51 -12.02 -28.44
C ASP A 853 4.67 -11.23 -27.42
N TYR A 854 4.52 -11.75 -26.22
CA TYR A 854 3.80 -11.14 -25.12
C TYR A 854 4.36 -9.74 -24.77
N SER A 855 5.68 -9.64 -24.61
CA SER A 855 6.35 -8.35 -24.35
C SER A 855 6.05 -7.31 -25.44
N ASN A 856 6.03 -7.73 -26.70
CA ASN A 856 5.66 -6.84 -27.82
C ASN A 856 4.19 -6.42 -27.79
N ARG A 857 3.27 -7.34 -27.48
CA ARG A 857 1.83 -7.04 -27.41
C ARG A 857 1.48 -6.10 -26.26
N VAL A 858 2.06 -6.33 -25.08
CA VAL A 858 1.84 -5.49 -23.89
C VAL A 858 2.32 -4.06 -24.13
N LEU A 859 3.51 -3.88 -24.71
CA LEU A 859 3.99 -2.53 -25.05
C LEU A 859 3.20 -1.88 -26.18
N ALA A 860 2.66 -2.67 -27.12
CA ALA A 860 1.79 -2.14 -28.16
C ALA A 860 0.44 -1.64 -27.60
N SER A 861 -0.09 -2.28 -26.54
CA SER A 861 -1.31 -1.83 -25.87
C SER A 861 -1.09 -0.65 -24.91
N GLN A 862 0.16 -0.35 -24.57
CA GLN A 862 0.57 0.75 -23.69
C GLN A 862 1.56 1.67 -24.40
N PRO A 863 1.12 2.50 -25.37
CA PRO A 863 2.01 3.25 -26.24
C PRO A 863 2.90 4.26 -25.50
N LEU A 864 2.47 4.74 -24.33
CA LEU A 864 3.21 5.66 -23.46
C LEU A 864 4.30 5.00 -22.61
N ALA A 865 4.38 3.66 -22.59
CA ALA A 865 5.44 2.94 -21.89
C ALA A 865 6.66 2.77 -22.81
N ASP A 866 7.85 3.12 -22.32
CA ASP A 866 9.13 3.00 -23.03
C ASP A 866 9.78 1.63 -22.85
N GLY A 867 9.29 0.84 -21.90
CA GLY A 867 9.86 -0.46 -21.64
C GLY A 867 9.13 -1.28 -20.60
N LEU A 868 9.75 -2.41 -20.25
CA LEU A 868 9.24 -3.35 -19.27
C LEU A 868 10.15 -3.42 -18.06
N PHE A 869 9.57 -3.41 -16.87
CA PHE A 869 10.24 -3.78 -15.63
C PHE A 869 9.96 -5.25 -15.32
N VAL A 870 10.98 -6.10 -15.46
CA VAL A 870 10.91 -7.55 -15.24
C VAL A 870 11.31 -7.86 -13.81
N ASP A 871 10.31 -8.05 -12.97
CA ASP A 871 10.51 -8.26 -11.55
C ASP A 871 10.89 -9.72 -11.21
N ASN A 872 11.48 -9.95 -10.03
CA ASN A 872 11.97 -11.27 -9.59
C ASN A 872 13.00 -11.90 -10.53
N SER A 873 13.87 -11.06 -11.11
CA SER A 873 14.89 -11.49 -12.06
C SER A 873 16.18 -11.98 -11.37
N THR A 874 16.05 -12.86 -10.38
CA THR A 874 17.17 -13.28 -9.53
C THR A 874 18.14 -14.27 -10.19
N GLY A 875 17.74 -14.87 -11.32
CA GLY A 875 18.54 -15.89 -12.01
C GLY A 875 18.64 -17.23 -11.26
N LYS A 876 17.82 -17.44 -10.21
CA LYS A 876 17.78 -18.68 -9.45
C LYS A 876 16.38 -18.97 -8.88
N ILE A 877 16.11 -20.25 -8.64
CA ILE A 877 14.92 -20.70 -7.91
C ILE A 877 15.40 -21.60 -6.79
N ALA A 878 14.83 -21.45 -5.58
CA ALA A 878 15.19 -22.25 -4.42
C ALA A 878 14.58 -23.66 -4.51
N VAL A 879 15.21 -24.53 -5.31
CA VAL A 879 14.81 -25.93 -5.49
C VAL A 879 16.04 -26.81 -5.71
N ASP A 880 15.94 -28.09 -5.34
CA ASP A 880 16.96 -29.10 -5.64
C ASP A 880 16.90 -29.47 -7.14
N PRO A 881 17.92 -29.17 -7.95
CA PRO A 881 17.88 -29.44 -9.38
C PRO A 881 17.70 -30.93 -9.72
N ALA A 882 18.09 -31.85 -8.83
CA ALA A 882 17.94 -33.29 -9.04
C ALA A 882 16.47 -33.75 -9.00
N THR A 883 15.56 -32.87 -8.55
CA THR A 883 14.13 -33.17 -8.37
C THR A 883 13.27 -32.58 -9.46
N ILE A 884 13.89 -32.04 -10.50
CA ILE A 884 13.24 -31.43 -11.64
C ILE A 884 13.42 -32.33 -12.86
N LYS A 885 12.33 -32.54 -13.61
CA LYS A 885 12.32 -33.41 -14.79
C LYS A 885 13.10 -32.78 -15.96
N GLU A 886 12.88 -31.51 -16.21
CA GLU A 886 13.52 -30.78 -17.31
C GLU A 886 14.94 -30.36 -16.92
N ASN A 887 15.76 -30.03 -17.92
CA ASN A 887 17.12 -29.56 -17.65
C ASN A 887 17.09 -28.23 -16.88
N PHE A 888 17.65 -28.24 -15.68
CA PHE A 888 17.73 -27.08 -14.78
C PHE A 888 19.18 -26.60 -14.57
N SER A 889 20.18 -27.32 -15.09
CA SER A 889 21.60 -27.07 -14.77
C SER A 889 22.14 -25.72 -15.26
N ASN A 890 21.51 -25.13 -16.28
CA ASN A 890 21.91 -23.86 -16.90
C ASN A 890 20.94 -22.69 -16.64
N TYR A 891 20.06 -22.80 -15.64
CA TYR A 891 18.96 -21.84 -15.41
C TYR A 891 19.40 -20.37 -15.46
N ALA A 892 20.47 -19.97 -14.77
CA ALA A 892 20.95 -18.59 -14.79
C ALA A 892 21.35 -18.09 -16.20
N ASN A 893 21.99 -18.94 -17.00
CA ASN A 893 22.39 -18.60 -18.37
C ASN A 893 21.17 -18.51 -19.30
N ASP A 894 20.24 -19.46 -19.17
CA ASP A 894 18.99 -19.45 -19.93
C ASP A 894 18.15 -18.20 -19.60
N HIS A 895 18.21 -17.74 -18.35
CA HIS A 895 17.52 -16.53 -17.91
C HIS A 895 18.10 -15.28 -18.56
N GLY A 896 19.43 -15.11 -18.49
CA GLY A 896 20.12 -14.02 -19.18
C GLY A 896 19.87 -14.03 -20.68
N ALA A 897 19.85 -15.21 -21.30
CA ALA A 897 19.54 -15.38 -22.72
C ALA A 897 18.09 -14.98 -23.06
N LEU A 898 17.10 -15.38 -22.26
CA LEU A 898 15.69 -14.99 -22.42
C LEU A 898 15.53 -13.46 -22.34
N LEU A 899 16.04 -12.83 -21.28
CA LEU A 899 15.93 -11.38 -21.12
C LEU A 899 16.69 -10.63 -22.22
N GLY A 900 17.85 -11.14 -22.65
CA GLY A 900 18.58 -10.61 -23.80
C GLY A 900 17.78 -10.69 -25.10
N LYS A 901 17.06 -11.78 -25.35
CA LYS A 901 16.17 -11.93 -26.51
C LYS A 901 15.03 -10.90 -26.49
N ILE A 902 14.37 -10.72 -25.34
CA ILE A 902 13.33 -9.71 -25.17
C ILE A 902 13.91 -8.31 -25.43
N ASN A 903 15.02 -7.97 -24.77
CA ASN A 903 15.66 -6.66 -24.90
C ASN A 903 16.06 -6.35 -26.36
N ASN A 904 16.64 -7.32 -27.06
CA ASN A 904 17.01 -7.18 -28.47
C ASN A 904 15.79 -7.01 -29.39
N ALA A 905 14.70 -7.74 -29.14
CA ALA A 905 13.47 -7.62 -29.92
C ALA A 905 12.80 -6.25 -29.77
N LEU A 906 12.91 -5.63 -28.59
CA LEU A 906 12.33 -4.31 -28.31
C LEU A 906 13.20 -3.16 -28.82
N LYS A 907 14.51 -3.36 -28.95
CA LYS A 907 15.48 -2.33 -29.35
C LYS A 907 15.14 -1.61 -30.65
N ALA A 908 14.64 -2.33 -31.65
CA ALA A 908 14.25 -1.76 -32.95
C ALA A 908 13.12 -0.72 -32.84
N LYS A 909 12.34 -0.74 -31.75
CA LYS A 909 11.25 0.19 -31.46
C LYS A 909 11.66 1.30 -30.49
N GLY A 910 12.96 1.41 -30.17
CA GLY A 910 13.46 2.32 -29.14
C GLY A 910 13.06 1.93 -27.71
N LYS A 911 12.54 0.72 -27.51
CA LYS A 911 12.09 0.22 -26.21
C LYS A 911 13.11 -0.75 -25.62
N TRP A 912 13.15 -0.88 -24.29
CA TRP A 912 14.08 -1.80 -23.61
C TRP A 912 13.50 -2.34 -22.30
N ILE A 913 14.26 -3.15 -21.57
CA ILE A 913 13.83 -3.72 -20.29
C ILE A 913 14.76 -3.34 -19.14
N VAL A 914 14.19 -3.30 -17.93
CA VAL A 914 14.87 -3.19 -16.65
C VAL A 914 14.57 -4.45 -15.84
N ALA A 915 15.59 -5.18 -15.40
CA ALA A 915 15.42 -6.42 -14.62
C ALA A 915 15.70 -6.19 -13.13
N ASN A 916 14.79 -6.59 -12.24
CA ASN A 916 15.06 -6.58 -10.79
C ASN A 916 15.95 -7.76 -10.40
N THR A 917 17.24 -7.51 -10.22
CA THR A 917 18.26 -8.54 -9.94
C THR A 917 18.58 -8.68 -8.45
N ALA A 918 17.76 -8.11 -7.58
CA ALA A 918 17.97 -8.14 -6.13
C ALA A 918 18.19 -9.56 -5.59
N GLY A 919 19.23 -9.71 -4.76
CA GLY A 919 19.57 -10.99 -4.13
C GLY A 919 20.08 -12.07 -5.09
N SER A 920 20.34 -11.76 -6.36
CA SER A 920 20.83 -12.71 -7.37
C SER A 920 22.25 -13.22 -7.09
N GLY A 921 23.14 -12.37 -6.59
CA GLY A 921 24.57 -12.68 -6.49
C GLY A 921 25.16 -12.96 -7.88
N THR A 922 25.96 -14.01 -8.03
CA THR A 922 26.55 -14.38 -9.33
C THR A 922 25.52 -14.86 -10.35
N ALA A 923 24.33 -15.31 -9.92
CA ALA A 923 23.27 -15.74 -10.82
C ALA A 923 22.67 -14.61 -11.68
N GLY A 924 22.90 -13.35 -11.31
CA GLY A 924 22.50 -12.18 -12.09
C GLY A 924 23.50 -11.78 -13.19
N GLU A 925 24.71 -12.34 -13.18
CA GLU A 925 25.76 -12.00 -14.15
C GLU A 925 25.38 -12.26 -15.61
N PRO A 926 24.69 -13.36 -15.97
CA PRO A 926 24.24 -13.57 -17.34
C PRO A 926 23.29 -12.50 -17.85
N ILE A 927 22.50 -11.86 -16.98
CA ILE A 927 21.60 -10.75 -17.32
C ILE A 927 22.42 -9.51 -17.67
N ALA A 928 23.40 -9.16 -16.83
CA ALA A 928 24.32 -8.06 -17.10
C ALA A 928 25.13 -8.30 -18.39
N LYS A 929 25.64 -9.52 -18.59
CA LYS A 929 26.36 -9.95 -19.80
C LYS A 929 25.51 -9.83 -21.07
N ALA A 930 24.20 -10.03 -20.96
CA ALA A 930 23.25 -9.85 -22.06
C ALA A 930 22.97 -8.37 -22.40
N GLY A 931 23.57 -7.42 -21.67
CA GLY A 931 23.35 -5.98 -21.88
C GLY A 931 21.96 -5.52 -21.44
N VAL A 932 21.35 -6.22 -20.48
CA VAL A 932 20.07 -5.85 -19.89
C VAL A 932 20.30 -4.88 -18.73
N THR A 933 19.60 -3.75 -18.74
CA THR A 933 19.60 -2.81 -17.60
C THR A 933 19.05 -3.51 -16.37
N TYR A 934 19.66 -3.29 -15.21
CA TYR A 934 19.27 -3.99 -13.98
C TYR A 934 19.07 -3.04 -12.81
N LEU A 935 18.14 -3.41 -11.94
CA LEU A 935 17.84 -2.76 -10.67
C LEU A 935 18.30 -3.67 -9.55
N GLU A 936 19.17 -3.15 -8.69
CA GLU A 936 19.58 -3.79 -7.45
C GLU A 936 18.72 -3.23 -6.30
N GLU A 937 17.60 -3.90 -6.05
CA GLU A 937 16.67 -3.52 -4.99
C GLU A 937 17.37 -3.66 -3.63
N PHE A 938 17.25 -2.63 -2.80
CA PHE A 938 17.84 -2.61 -1.45
C PHE A 938 19.35 -2.79 -1.40
N ALA A 939 20.08 -2.44 -2.46
CA ALA A 939 21.54 -2.47 -2.47
C ALA A 939 22.16 -1.43 -1.53
N ILE A 940 21.64 -0.20 -1.55
CA ILE A 940 22.14 0.88 -0.70
C ILE A 940 21.51 0.76 0.68
N ARG A 941 22.30 0.34 1.67
CA ARG A 941 21.84 0.17 3.06
C ARG A 941 22.61 1.10 3.98
N PRO A 942 22.25 2.40 3.98
CA PRO A 942 23.11 3.48 4.47
C PRO A 942 23.53 3.34 5.94
N VAL A 943 22.67 2.71 6.76
CA VAL A 943 22.86 2.62 8.21
C VAL A 943 22.97 1.19 8.73
N SER A 944 22.89 0.18 7.86
CA SER A 944 22.96 -1.24 8.25
C SER A 944 24.06 -2.03 7.54
N SER A 945 24.64 -1.52 6.44
CA SER A 945 25.81 -2.15 5.82
C SER A 945 27.07 -1.97 6.65
N ASN A 946 27.80 -3.05 6.87
CA ASN A 946 29.18 -2.99 7.33
C ASN A 946 30.18 -2.81 6.17
N HIS A 947 31.45 -2.59 6.50
CA HIS A 947 32.48 -2.32 5.50
C HIS A 947 32.78 -3.49 4.54
N VAL A 948 32.58 -4.74 4.97
CA VAL A 948 32.72 -5.92 4.09
C VAL A 948 31.58 -5.98 3.08
N GLN A 949 30.34 -5.79 3.53
CA GLN A 949 29.17 -5.74 2.66
C GLN A 949 29.24 -4.58 1.65
N PHE A 950 29.81 -3.45 2.05
CA PHE A 950 30.09 -2.33 1.15
C PHE A 950 31.13 -2.70 0.09
N ASP A 951 32.25 -3.32 0.49
CA ASP A 951 33.29 -3.79 -0.43
C ASP A 951 32.74 -4.83 -1.43
N ASP A 952 31.92 -5.77 -0.97
CA ASP A 952 31.27 -6.81 -1.79
C ASP A 952 30.32 -6.19 -2.83
N LEU A 953 29.51 -5.20 -2.42
CA LEU A 953 28.63 -4.47 -3.34
C LEU A 953 29.44 -3.71 -4.39
N ALA A 954 30.51 -3.02 -3.99
CA ALA A 954 31.38 -2.30 -4.92
C ALA A 954 32.02 -3.23 -5.96
N ALA A 955 32.53 -4.39 -5.52
CA ALA A 955 33.12 -5.39 -6.40
C ALA A 955 32.08 -5.97 -7.38
N MET A 956 30.88 -6.27 -6.89
CA MET A 956 29.79 -6.79 -7.73
C MET A 956 29.40 -5.79 -8.83
N LEU A 957 29.22 -4.51 -8.49
CA LEU A 957 28.87 -3.47 -9.46
C LEU A 957 29.96 -3.29 -10.51
N ALA A 958 31.23 -3.19 -10.10
CA ALA A 958 32.36 -3.07 -11.02
C ALA A 958 32.44 -4.26 -12.00
N TYR A 959 32.25 -5.48 -11.49
CA TYR A 959 32.31 -6.69 -12.30
C TYR A 959 31.14 -6.77 -13.30
N ARG A 960 29.90 -6.46 -12.88
CA ARG A 960 28.76 -6.46 -13.79
C ARG A 960 28.83 -5.38 -14.85
N ARG A 961 29.39 -4.22 -14.51
CA ARG A 961 29.68 -3.16 -15.49
C ARG A 961 30.62 -3.66 -16.57
N GLN A 962 31.71 -4.33 -16.17
CA GLN A 962 32.66 -4.96 -17.08
C GLN A 962 31.97 -6.01 -17.97
N LEU A 963 31.15 -6.90 -17.39
CA LEU A 963 30.42 -7.92 -18.14
C LEU A 963 29.45 -7.33 -19.16
N SER A 964 28.75 -6.25 -18.81
CA SER A 964 27.83 -5.57 -19.73
C SER A 964 28.53 -4.83 -20.87
N GLY A 965 29.82 -4.52 -20.72
CA GLY A 965 30.57 -3.69 -21.65
C GLY A 965 29.97 -2.28 -21.81
N GLY A 966 29.35 -1.74 -20.75
CA GLY A 966 28.69 -0.43 -20.76
C GLY A 966 27.35 -0.38 -21.51
N LYS A 967 26.71 -1.54 -21.72
CA LYS A 967 25.44 -1.65 -22.47
C LYS A 967 24.19 -1.71 -21.58
N ALA A 968 24.35 -1.50 -20.28
CA ALA A 968 23.27 -1.57 -19.29
C ALA A 968 23.39 -0.40 -18.30
N TYR A 969 22.25 0.16 -17.89
CA TYR A 969 22.20 1.00 -16.69
C TYR A 969 22.15 0.13 -15.42
N GLU A 970 22.61 0.71 -14.31
CA GLU A 970 22.61 0.12 -12.98
C GLU A 970 21.75 1.00 -12.07
N ILE A 971 20.55 0.55 -11.71
CA ILE A 971 19.66 1.29 -10.81
C ILE A 971 19.89 0.77 -9.40
N LEU A 972 20.35 1.65 -8.50
CA LEU A 972 20.66 1.31 -7.12
C LEU A 972 19.55 1.84 -6.22
N ASP A 973 18.72 0.94 -5.70
CA ASP A 973 17.69 1.29 -4.73
C ASP A 973 18.23 1.17 -3.30
N SER A 974 17.68 1.99 -2.41
CA SER A 974 18.08 2.02 -1.01
C SER A 974 17.04 1.43 -0.08
N LEU A 975 17.48 0.79 1.00
CA LEU A 975 16.64 0.32 2.10
C LEU A 975 17.14 0.86 3.43
N VAL A 976 16.23 1.42 4.22
CA VAL A 976 16.56 1.90 5.57
C VAL A 976 15.99 0.95 6.60
N GLN A 977 16.85 0.51 7.52
CA GLN A 977 16.51 -0.38 8.61
C GLN A 977 16.95 0.25 9.92
N GLY A 978 16.03 0.36 10.88
CA GLY A 978 16.32 0.87 12.23
C GLY A 978 16.37 2.40 12.36
N MET A 979 16.03 3.18 11.32
CA MET A 979 15.89 4.64 11.36
C MET A 979 14.75 5.10 10.43
N ASP A 980 14.30 6.35 10.58
CA ASP A 980 13.31 6.96 9.68
C ASP A 980 13.97 7.58 8.44
N TRP A 981 13.33 7.47 7.29
CA TRP A 981 13.86 8.03 6.03
C TRP A 981 13.95 9.56 6.02
N SER A 982 13.08 10.25 6.75
CA SER A 982 13.09 11.71 6.88
C SER A 982 14.28 12.22 7.70
N ASP A 983 15.03 11.34 8.37
CA ASP A 983 16.25 11.72 9.08
C ASP A 983 17.29 12.26 8.07
N PRO A 984 17.73 13.53 8.21
CA PRO A 984 18.75 14.12 7.35
C PRO A 984 20.04 13.29 7.25
N ARG A 985 20.42 12.60 8.33
CA ARG A 985 21.58 11.70 8.35
C ARG A 985 21.38 10.54 7.39
N VAL A 986 20.21 9.92 7.40
CA VAL A 986 19.87 8.81 6.51
C VAL A 986 19.90 9.28 5.06
N GLN A 987 19.27 10.43 4.75
CA GLN A 987 19.25 10.99 3.40
C GLN A 987 20.66 11.28 2.85
N LEU A 988 21.51 11.95 3.63
CA LEU A 988 22.88 12.25 3.24
C LEU A 988 23.75 10.99 3.16
N THR A 989 23.53 10.02 4.04
CA THR A 989 24.29 8.77 4.03
C THR A 989 23.95 7.92 2.81
N THR A 990 22.67 7.84 2.42
CA THR A 990 22.24 7.19 1.17
C THR A 990 22.95 7.84 -0.02
N LEU A 991 22.91 9.17 -0.11
CA LEU A 991 23.48 9.91 -1.23
C LEU A 991 25.02 9.78 -1.27
N ALA A 992 25.69 9.82 -0.11
CA ALA A 992 27.13 9.62 0.00
C ALA A 992 27.56 8.19 -0.39
N MET A 993 26.81 7.18 0.06
CA MET A 993 27.05 5.78 -0.33
C MET A 993 26.89 5.61 -1.85
N TYR A 994 25.83 6.18 -2.45
CA TYR A 994 25.63 6.20 -3.90
C TYR A 994 26.82 6.85 -4.62
N TYR A 995 27.20 8.08 -4.28
CA TYR A 995 28.32 8.76 -4.94
C TYR A 995 29.65 7.99 -4.80
N THR A 996 29.85 7.31 -3.67
CA THR A 996 31.05 6.49 -3.50
C THR A 996 31.10 5.33 -4.51
N LEU A 997 29.95 4.72 -4.84
CA LEU A 997 29.83 3.52 -5.69
C LEU A 997 29.55 3.80 -7.18
N ALA A 998 28.84 4.90 -7.48
CA ALA A 998 28.19 5.12 -8.77
C ALA A 998 29.17 5.33 -9.93
N ASP A 999 28.84 4.80 -11.09
CA ASP A 999 29.35 5.31 -12.36
C ASP A 999 28.50 6.52 -12.78
N PRO A 1000 29.12 7.67 -13.07
CA PRO A 1000 28.37 8.89 -13.38
C PRO A 1000 27.58 8.80 -14.69
N ASN A 1001 27.85 7.83 -15.57
CA ASN A 1001 27.16 7.64 -16.84
C ASN A 1001 26.14 6.50 -16.79
N LEU A 1002 26.45 5.44 -16.05
CA LEU A 1002 25.69 4.18 -16.07
C LEU A 1002 24.84 3.95 -14.82
N SER A 1003 25.11 4.58 -13.69
CA SER A 1003 24.34 4.34 -12.47
C SER A 1003 23.20 5.36 -12.27
N MET A 1004 22.08 4.92 -11.70
CA MET A 1004 20.95 5.76 -11.25
C MET A 1004 20.65 5.49 -9.78
N LEU A 1005 20.31 6.54 -9.04
CA LEU A 1005 19.86 6.42 -7.65
C LEU A 1005 18.34 6.27 -7.62
N MET A 1006 17.86 5.29 -6.88
CA MET A 1006 16.49 5.20 -6.41
C MET A 1006 16.50 5.24 -4.89
N MET A 1007 15.70 6.14 -4.32
CA MET A 1007 15.68 6.38 -2.88
C MET A 1007 14.45 5.73 -2.28
N ASN A 1008 14.65 4.75 -1.41
CA ASN A 1008 13.61 4.05 -0.64
C ASN A 1008 12.50 3.41 -1.49
N GLY A 1009 12.74 3.23 -2.80
CA GLY A 1009 11.70 2.97 -3.79
C GLY A 1009 11.04 1.62 -3.55
N GLY A 1010 11.81 0.53 -3.53
CA GLY A 1010 11.27 -0.82 -3.34
C GLY A 1010 10.61 -1.04 -1.98
N ASN A 1011 10.99 -0.24 -0.97
CA ASN A 1011 10.52 -0.41 0.41
C ASN A 1011 9.14 0.24 0.60
N GLU A 1012 8.90 1.36 -0.08
CA GLU A 1012 7.63 2.08 -0.04
C GLU A 1012 7.15 2.45 -1.47
N PRO A 1013 6.96 1.48 -2.38
CA PRO A 1013 6.80 1.75 -3.81
C PRO A 1013 5.54 2.54 -4.18
N ALA A 1014 4.60 2.66 -3.23
CA ALA A 1014 3.31 3.31 -3.36
C ALA A 1014 3.17 4.55 -2.45
N SER A 1015 4.24 5.07 -1.83
CA SER A 1015 4.15 6.25 -0.94
C SER A 1015 4.53 7.56 -1.67
N SER A 1016 4.41 8.70 -0.96
CA SER A 1016 4.79 10.03 -1.48
C SER A 1016 6.30 10.13 -1.68
N TRP A 1017 6.72 10.72 -2.80
CA TRP A 1017 8.13 10.94 -3.13
C TRP A 1017 8.86 11.91 -2.18
N THR A 1018 8.14 12.56 -1.26
CA THR A 1018 8.76 13.22 -0.09
C THR A 1018 9.64 12.26 0.72
N ARG A 1019 9.29 10.97 0.76
CA ARG A 1019 10.07 9.89 1.41
C ARG A 1019 10.98 9.13 0.46
N HIS A 1020 11.18 9.66 -0.75
CA HIS A 1020 12.02 9.11 -1.81
C HIS A 1020 12.94 10.19 -2.40
N TRP A 1021 13.17 11.28 -1.67
CA TRP A 1021 13.88 12.45 -2.17
C TRP A 1021 14.71 13.14 -1.08
N THR A 1022 15.78 13.81 -1.50
CA THR A 1022 16.53 14.77 -0.68
C THR A 1022 17.00 15.92 -1.57
N ASP A 1023 16.88 17.16 -1.09
CA ASP A 1023 17.27 18.35 -1.87
C ASP A 1023 18.80 18.48 -2.01
N ALA A 1024 19.57 17.74 -1.21
CA ALA A 1024 21.01 17.58 -1.40
C ALA A 1024 21.41 17.07 -2.80
N ILE A 1025 20.52 16.35 -3.51
CA ILE A 1025 20.73 15.92 -4.90
C ILE A 1025 20.96 17.12 -5.84
N LYS A 1026 20.38 18.29 -5.55
CA LYS A 1026 20.53 19.51 -6.36
C LYS A 1026 21.92 20.14 -6.26
N PHE A 1027 22.74 19.74 -5.29
CA PHE A 1027 24.10 20.26 -5.18
C PHE A 1027 25.01 19.62 -6.23
N ASN A 1028 25.58 20.44 -7.11
CA ASN A 1028 26.48 19.99 -8.16
C ASN A 1028 27.87 19.60 -7.62
N VAL A 1029 28.02 18.32 -7.28
CA VAL A 1029 29.32 17.73 -6.90
C VAL A 1029 30.32 17.70 -8.06
N GLY A 1030 29.86 17.75 -9.32
CA GLY A 1030 30.66 17.61 -10.52
C GLY A 1030 30.92 16.14 -10.90
N GLN A 1031 31.87 15.88 -11.80
CA GLN A 1031 32.28 14.51 -12.12
C GLN A 1031 33.28 13.96 -11.09
N PRO A 1032 33.30 12.64 -10.84
CA PRO A 1032 34.34 12.03 -10.03
C PRO A 1032 35.71 12.21 -10.70
N THR A 1033 36.76 12.51 -9.94
CA THR A 1033 38.13 12.67 -10.45
C THR A 1033 38.96 11.40 -10.34
N GLY A 1034 38.36 10.32 -9.83
CA GLY A 1034 38.98 9.01 -9.66
C GLY A 1034 38.05 8.03 -8.94
N ASP A 1035 38.57 6.84 -8.65
CA ASP A 1035 37.88 5.83 -7.87
C ASP A 1035 37.84 6.20 -6.38
N PHE A 1036 36.92 5.58 -5.65
CA PHE A 1036 36.91 5.71 -4.20
C PHE A 1036 38.10 4.94 -3.59
N LYS A 1037 38.50 5.33 -2.37
CA LYS A 1037 39.54 4.64 -1.61
C LYS A 1037 39.22 4.66 -0.12
N VAL A 1038 39.83 3.75 0.64
CA VAL A 1038 39.83 3.85 2.11
C VAL A 1038 40.75 5.00 2.50
N VAL A 1039 40.19 6.05 3.10
CA VAL A 1039 40.92 7.26 3.52
C VAL A 1039 41.29 7.25 5.00
N GLN A 1040 40.62 6.44 5.81
CA GLN A 1040 40.96 6.20 7.20
C GLN A 1040 40.50 4.79 7.61
N THR A 1041 41.26 4.14 8.48
CA THR A 1041 40.90 2.85 9.09
C THR A 1041 41.43 2.82 10.52
N GLY A 1042 40.79 2.05 11.39
CA GLY A 1042 41.22 1.90 12.77
C GLY A 1042 40.26 1.06 13.59
N VAL A 1043 40.45 1.09 14.91
CA VAL A 1043 39.63 0.36 15.87
C VAL A 1043 38.39 1.18 16.24
N ASP A 1044 37.21 0.55 16.30
CA ASP A 1044 35.97 1.20 16.70
C ASP A 1044 36.06 1.67 18.19
N PRO A 1045 35.79 2.95 18.48
CA PRO A 1045 35.87 3.47 19.85
C PRO A 1045 34.88 2.84 20.84
N ALA A 1046 33.70 2.42 20.37
CA ALA A 1046 32.67 1.77 21.18
C ALA A 1046 32.96 0.29 21.41
N ASN A 1047 33.63 -0.38 20.46
CA ASN A 1047 34.01 -1.78 20.59
C ASN A 1047 35.39 -2.06 19.97
N LYS A 1048 36.41 -2.19 20.83
CA LYS A 1048 37.81 -2.33 20.40
C LYS A 1048 38.14 -3.60 19.62
N SER A 1049 37.21 -4.56 19.52
CA SER A 1049 37.37 -5.76 18.69
C SER A 1049 36.98 -5.54 17.23
N LEU A 1050 36.30 -4.43 16.92
CA LEU A 1050 35.81 -4.11 15.59
C LEU A 1050 36.74 -3.13 14.88
N VAL A 1051 36.87 -3.29 13.57
CA VAL A 1051 37.61 -2.37 12.69
C VAL A 1051 36.61 -1.49 11.93
N TYR A 1052 36.81 -0.18 11.95
CA TYR A 1052 36.09 0.75 11.10
C TYR A 1052 36.92 1.13 9.87
N LYS A 1053 36.24 1.48 8.78
CA LYS A 1053 36.83 2.11 7.59
C LYS A 1053 36.02 3.35 7.23
N VAL A 1054 36.70 4.38 6.74
CA VAL A 1054 36.09 5.54 6.07
C VAL A 1054 36.51 5.50 4.62
N TYR A 1055 35.52 5.46 3.74
CA TYR A 1055 35.68 5.51 2.30
C TYR A 1055 35.55 6.96 1.83
N GLY A 1056 36.37 7.36 0.88
CA GLY A 1056 36.34 8.70 0.31
C GLY A 1056 36.48 8.69 -1.21
N ARG A 1057 35.73 9.56 -1.87
CA ARG A 1057 35.83 9.80 -3.32
C ARG A 1057 35.85 11.29 -3.62
N THR A 1058 36.83 11.71 -4.41
CA THR A 1058 36.99 13.10 -4.82
C THR A 1058 36.19 13.38 -6.08
N TYR A 1059 35.46 14.49 -6.06
CA TYR A 1059 34.75 15.05 -7.18
C TYR A 1059 35.35 16.42 -7.55
N GLN A 1060 34.99 16.94 -8.72
CA GLN A 1060 35.44 18.26 -9.16
C GLN A 1060 35.12 19.35 -8.12
N ASN A 1061 33.90 19.38 -7.59
CA ASN A 1061 33.43 20.42 -6.67
C ASN A 1061 33.25 19.95 -5.21
N ALA A 1062 33.48 18.66 -4.92
CA ALA A 1062 33.24 18.11 -3.59
C ALA A 1062 34.22 16.97 -3.21
N LEU A 1063 34.25 16.65 -1.92
CA LEU A 1063 34.75 15.39 -1.38
C LEU A 1063 33.55 14.66 -0.76
N VAL A 1064 33.36 13.38 -1.10
CA VAL A 1064 32.32 12.54 -0.50
C VAL A 1064 32.99 11.53 0.42
N LEU A 1065 32.46 11.37 1.63
CA LEU A 1065 32.93 10.39 2.61
C LEU A 1065 31.77 9.52 3.08
N TYR A 1066 32.03 8.23 3.29
CA TYR A 1066 31.09 7.28 3.87
C TYR A 1066 31.80 6.36 4.87
N LYS A 1067 31.23 6.24 6.08
CA LYS A 1067 31.70 5.33 7.12
C LYS A 1067 30.61 4.27 7.36
N PRO A 1068 30.74 3.05 6.80
CA PRO A 1068 29.85 1.92 7.10
C PRO A 1068 29.93 1.51 8.58
N LEU A 1069 29.12 0.53 8.99
CA LEU A 1069 29.29 -0.11 10.29
C LEU A 1069 30.68 -0.76 10.39
N SER A 1070 31.31 -0.61 11.55
CA SER A 1070 32.53 -1.37 11.88
C SER A 1070 32.23 -2.87 11.93
N TYR A 1071 33.23 -3.70 11.64
CA TYR A 1071 33.02 -5.15 11.55
C TYR A 1071 34.30 -5.96 11.71
N THR A 1072 34.16 -7.08 12.42
CA THR A 1072 35.15 -8.16 12.51
C THR A 1072 34.40 -9.50 12.73
N ARG A 1073 34.73 -10.55 11.96
CA ARG A 1073 34.32 -11.95 12.20
C ARG A 1073 32.83 -12.16 12.55
N GLY A 1074 31.92 -11.64 11.74
CA GLY A 1074 30.47 -11.83 11.92
C GLY A 1074 29.80 -10.87 12.89
N VAL A 1075 30.55 -9.97 13.54
CA VAL A 1075 30.02 -8.99 14.49
C VAL A 1075 29.98 -7.60 13.87
N ASN A 1076 28.80 -6.98 13.86
CA ASN A 1076 28.58 -5.61 13.40
C ASN A 1076 28.69 -4.61 14.55
N GLY A 1077 29.21 -3.41 14.25
CA GLY A 1077 29.11 -2.23 15.11
C GLY A 1077 27.70 -1.65 15.14
N THR A 1078 27.46 -0.72 16.06
CA THR A 1078 26.17 0.00 16.17
C THR A 1078 26.22 1.35 15.45
N THR A 1079 25.10 2.04 15.33
CA THR A 1079 24.99 3.40 14.76
C THR A 1079 25.10 4.52 15.81
N ALA A 1080 25.46 4.15 17.04
CA ALA A 1080 25.46 5.02 18.22
C ALA A 1080 26.59 6.07 18.19
N ASP A 1081 26.39 7.15 18.93
CA ASP A 1081 27.28 8.32 18.96
C ASP A 1081 28.68 8.00 19.46
N ASN A 1082 28.83 7.01 20.34
CA ASN A 1082 30.12 6.57 20.87
C ASN A 1082 31.00 5.84 19.84
N THR A 1083 30.51 5.59 18.62
CA THR A 1083 31.30 5.06 17.49
C THR A 1083 32.03 6.15 16.70
N ALA A 1084 31.82 7.42 17.05
CA ALA A 1084 32.32 8.57 16.31
C ALA A 1084 33.86 8.63 16.19
N THR A 1085 34.37 8.92 14.99
CA THR A 1085 35.80 9.12 14.71
C THR A 1085 35.99 10.42 13.94
N VAL A 1086 37.08 11.13 14.21
CA VAL A 1086 37.43 12.37 13.52
C VAL A 1086 38.32 12.06 12.32
N TYR A 1087 37.98 12.63 11.16
CA TYR A 1087 38.80 12.64 9.95
C TYR A 1087 39.29 14.05 9.66
N GLN A 1088 40.60 14.19 9.47
CA GLN A 1088 41.24 15.45 9.10
C GLN A 1088 41.13 15.65 7.58
N LEU A 1089 40.57 16.78 7.15
CA LEU A 1089 40.41 17.11 5.74
C LEU A 1089 41.71 17.72 5.18
N ASP A 1090 41.93 17.56 3.88
CA ASP A 1090 43.07 18.10 3.12
C ASP A 1090 42.90 19.59 2.76
N GLY A 1091 41.83 20.23 3.23
CA GLY A 1091 41.50 21.62 2.96
C GLY A 1091 40.26 22.06 3.73
N TYR A 1092 39.74 23.23 3.37
CA TYR A 1092 38.46 23.72 3.90
C TYR A 1092 37.31 23.33 2.99
N TYR A 1093 36.26 22.78 3.60
CA TYR A 1093 35.05 22.34 2.92
C TYR A 1093 33.79 22.81 3.65
N ARG A 1094 32.67 22.92 2.94
CA ARG A 1094 31.36 23.20 3.54
C ARG A 1094 30.50 21.94 3.45
N PRO A 1095 30.03 21.37 4.57
CA PRO A 1095 29.12 20.22 4.53
C PRO A 1095 27.82 20.59 3.81
N VAL A 1096 27.39 19.78 2.86
CA VAL A 1096 26.07 19.87 2.22
C VAL A 1096 25.05 19.25 3.17
N LYS A 1097 23.96 19.98 3.43
CA LYS A 1097 22.84 19.51 4.26
C LYS A 1097 21.79 18.82 3.38
N ALA A 1098 20.92 18.03 4.02
CA ALA A 1098 19.84 17.31 3.34
C ALA A 1098 18.87 18.24 2.57
N ASP A 1099 18.70 19.48 3.02
CA ASP A 1099 17.93 20.52 2.34
C ASP A 1099 18.68 21.19 1.16
N GLY A 1100 19.88 20.71 0.82
CA GLY A 1100 20.72 21.24 -0.24
C GLY A 1100 21.55 22.48 0.14
N THR A 1101 21.41 23.03 1.34
CA THR A 1101 22.17 24.20 1.78
C THR A 1101 23.58 23.82 2.23
N LEU A 1102 24.49 24.81 2.27
CA LEU A 1102 25.87 24.63 2.71
C LEU A 1102 26.05 25.07 4.17
N GLY A 1103 26.78 24.24 4.93
CA GLY A 1103 27.24 24.57 6.28
C GLY A 1103 28.40 25.56 6.31
N THR A 1104 28.92 25.78 7.53
CA THR A 1104 30.15 26.54 7.75
C THR A 1104 31.36 25.78 7.21
N ALA A 1105 32.44 26.52 6.87
CA ALA A 1105 33.67 25.90 6.43
C ALA A 1105 34.33 25.12 7.58
N VAL A 1106 34.73 23.88 7.31
CA VAL A 1106 35.39 22.97 8.24
C VAL A 1106 36.63 22.39 7.59
N ASN A 1107 37.64 22.08 8.40
CA ASN A 1107 38.85 21.34 7.98
C ASN A 1107 38.97 19.97 8.66
N LYS A 1108 37.96 19.57 9.42
CA LYS A 1108 37.82 18.25 10.04
C LYS A 1108 36.34 17.88 10.11
N ILE A 1109 36.04 16.60 10.08
CA ILE A 1109 34.67 16.09 10.21
C ILE A 1109 34.63 14.91 11.18
N THR A 1110 33.55 14.79 11.92
CA THR A 1110 33.30 13.66 12.83
C THR A 1110 32.26 12.76 12.18
N LEU A 1111 32.54 11.47 12.07
CA LEU A 1111 31.63 10.47 11.49
C LEU A 1111 31.40 9.31 12.45
N ARG A 1112 30.13 8.99 12.70
CA ARG A 1112 29.66 7.76 13.37
C ARG A 1112 29.64 6.61 12.36
N ASN A 1113 29.52 5.39 12.87
CA ASN A 1113 29.19 4.24 12.02
C ASN A 1113 27.83 4.44 11.36
N GLY A 1114 27.71 4.15 10.06
CA GLY A 1114 26.49 4.40 9.29
C GLY A 1114 26.24 5.90 9.09
N GLU A 1115 27.29 6.65 8.73
CA GLU A 1115 27.21 8.08 8.46
C GLU A 1115 28.01 8.44 7.20
N GLY A 1116 27.41 9.23 6.33
CA GLY A 1116 28.02 9.75 5.13
C GLY A 1116 27.83 11.25 5.01
N VAL A 1117 28.79 11.92 4.37
CA VAL A 1117 28.81 13.38 4.21
C VAL A 1117 29.29 13.76 2.81
N ILE A 1118 28.71 14.84 2.30
CA ILE A 1118 29.14 15.49 1.07
C ILE A 1118 29.74 16.84 1.46
N LEU A 1119 30.99 17.08 1.08
CA LEU A 1119 31.78 18.23 1.50
C LEU A 1119 32.09 19.10 0.27
N ALA A 1120 31.41 20.22 0.11
CA ALA A 1120 31.64 21.16 -0.98
C ALA A 1120 32.98 21.87 -0.81
N LYS A 1121 33.81 21.94 -1.86
CA LYS A 1121 35.10 22.63 -1.83
C LYS A 1121 34.87 24.14 -1.60
N VAL A 1122 35.62 24.73 -0.67
CA VAL A 1122 35.70 26.19 -0.54
C VAL A 1122 36.62 26.69 -1.65
N LYS A 1123 36.08 27.56 -2.52
CA LYS A 1123 36.87 28.25 -3.54
C LYS A 1123 37.73 29.34 -2.92
#